data_AF-A0A1S1PH43-F1
#
_entry.id   AF-A0A1S1PH43-F1
#
_cell.length_a   1.000
_cell.length_b   1.000
_cell.length_c   1.000
_cell.angle_alpha   90.00
_cell.angle_beta   90.00
_cell.angle_gamma   90.00
#
_symmetry.space_group_name_H-M   'P 1'
#
loop_
_entity.id
_entity.type
_entity.pdbx_description
1 polymer ?
#
loop_
_entity_poly.entity_id
_entity_poly.type
_entity_poly.pdbx_seq_one_letter_code
_entity_poly.pdbx_strand_id
1 'polypeptide(L)'
;MGDGAAEGRDEDPRSVDLRPADARSVDPWSAELAAERRHLDRARAALVRMRHEAEATEIAEGDPVADKVTNASLKAARRRRLEALSDPASGAPLFFGRIDYAAGAAAAPGRRVHLGRRHVREAAGDDPLVVDWRTDIARPYYRAHRGDVMGLVARRRFGFDGPELTAFEEEPLVEPSPGPAGASRAGGPAGGDLLAREIARPRSGPMRDIVATIQPEQDEIVRADLEVSVCVQGAPGTGKTAVGLHRAAYLLFAYRERLSRAGVLVVGPNRAFLRYIGAVLPALGEFTVTHRSLAALVDVATARGTDPEPVAEIKGDARMAVVIRRALGATRPGASPPAALITSSLGRWTVSGDEIAGLAAGIQAGGHRHRVARDLLARRIAAAVVRRAEERGHLPADSAVERLARTRSVRAAVDAVWPRTDAAGLIHRLFTDPALLAHAADGVLSAPEQRLLLADRPTSRRAVRWSPADLFCLDEALDLIDGVPAFGHVIVDEAQDLSAMQCRAVGRRCATGSLTVLGDLAQGTTAWAARSWEQALAHFGKPAARLEVLTRGHRVPAEILSFADRLLPSIAPDLPPASSTRAVPGALRVIAAPLDDLAGEAARQVRAGLGRGGSVAVIAPDEAVGGLTASLRAAGLPATALTDDAALTEDAALTVDAEPAGEAVLTGDAEPTEGASLTDKPVPEGRASRPVTVVPASLAKGLEFDHVVLVDPASVAGSGPGSVQGLRRLYVVLTRAVTSLAVIHTGELPSALADQGGPFPRVPRPGGAGRPDPALVRGLEVAPGSA
;
A
#
# COMPACT_ATOMS: atom_id res chain seq x y z
N MET A 1 -44.91 -34.61 -89.65
CA MET A 1 -44.01 -35.77 -89.84
C MET A 1 -42.70 -35.42 -89.17
N GLY A 2 -42.21 -36.02 -88.10
CA GLY A 2 -42.64 -37.11 -87.21
C GLY A 2 -41.63 -37.16 -86.04
N ASP A 3 -42.07 -37.70 -84.90
CA ASP A 3 -41.34 -38.36 -83.80
C ASP A 3 -39.97 -37.89 -83.27
N GLY A 4 -39.91 -37.73 -81.94
CA GLY A 4 -39.27 -38.78 -81.09
C GLY A 4 -37.81 -38.64 -80.65
N ALA A 5 -37.63 -38.08 -79.44
CA ALA A 5 -36.84 -38.57 -78.30
C ALA A 5 -35.32 -38.92 -78.37
N ALA A 6 -34.56 -38.29 -77.45
CA ALA A 6 -33.73 -38.90 -76.37
C ALA A 6 -32.20 -38.63 -76.32
N GLU A 7 -31.73 -38.39 -75.08
CA GLU A 7 -30.35 -38.47 -74.51
C GLU A 7 -29.35 -37.34 -74.87
N GLY A 8 -28.51 -36.76 -74.01
CA GLY A 8 -28.16 -36.95 -72.59
C GLY A 8 -26.69 -36.52 -72.34
N ARG A 9 -26.48 -35.60 -71.38
CA ARG A 9 -25.28 -35.34 -70.54
C ARG A 9 -24.10 -34.42 -70.95
N ASP A 10 -23.67 -33.73 -69.88
CA ASP A 10 -22.37 -33.17 -69.48
C ASP A 10 -21.87 -31.82 -70.04
N GLU A 11 -22.09 -30.78 -69.22
CA GLU A 11 -21.38 -29.49 -69.25
C GLU A 11 -20.05 -29.63 -68.48
N ASP A 12 -18.93 -29.29 -69.15
CA ASP A 12 -17.60 -29.15 -68.55
C ASP A 12 -17.29 -27.66 -68.29
N PRO A 13 -17.14 -27.20 -67.03
CA PRO A 13 -16.88 -25.80 -66.72
C PRO A 13 -15.39 -25.59 -66.44
N ARG A 14 -14.57 -25.41 -67.48
CA ARG A 14 -13.18 -24.92 -67.31
C ARG A 14 -12.75 -23.95 -68.39
N SER A 15 -13.10 -22.68 -68.21
CA SER A 15 -12.23 -21.56 -68.62
C SER A 15 -12.51 -20.34 -67.75
N VAL A 16 -11.67 -20.10 -66.74
CA VAL A 16 -11.64 -18.85 -65.99
C VAL A 16 -10.34 -18.14 -66.33
N ASP A 17 -10.53 -16.97 -66.94
CA ASP A 17 -9.57 -15.96 -67.33
C ASP A 17 -8.76 -15.47 -66.10
N LEU A 18 -7.46 -15.82 -66.07
CA LEU A 18 -6.54 -15.39 -65.01
C LEU A 18 -6.04 -13.97 -65.29
N ARG A 19 -6.76 -12.98 -64.78
CA ARG A 19 -6.19 -11.63 -64.55
C ARG A 19 -5.24 -11.68 -63.35
N PRO A 20 -4.13 -10.90 -63.35
CA PRO A 20 -3.21 -10.88 -62.21
C PRO A 20 -3.95 -10.36 -60.98
N ALA A 21 -3.86 -11.11 -59.88
CA ALA A 21 -4.45 -10.73 -58.60
C ALA A 21 -3.93 -9.35 -58.17
N ASP A 22 -4.86 -8.44 -57.94
CA ASP A 22 -4.63 -7.16 -57.28
C ASP A 22 -3.77 -7.37 -56.02
N ALA A 23 -2.71 -6.58 -55.93
CA ALA A 23 -1.94 -6.39 -54.72
C ALA A 23 -2.91 -5.94 -53.62
N ARG A 24 -3.33 -6.89 -52.76
CA ARG A 24 -4.16 -6.60 -51.60
C ARG A 24 -3.48 -5.49 -50.82
N SER A 25 -4.10 -4.32 -50.76
CA SER A 25 -3.66 -3.21 -49.93
C SER A 25 -3.63 -3.71 -48.49
N VAL A 26 -2.43 -4.04 -47.99
CA VAL A 26 -2.23 -4.43 -46.61
C VAL A 26 -2.68 -3.26 -45.76
N ASP A 27 -3.66 -3.49 -44.89
CA ASP A 27 -4.10 -2.50 -43.92
C ASP A 27 -2.85 -1.96 -43.18
N PRO A 28 -2.53 -0.65 -43.29
CA PRO A 28 -1.34 -0.08 -42.67
C PRO A 28 -1.24 -0.37 -41.17
N TRP A 29 -2.39 -0.49 -40.49
CA TRP A 29 -2.46 -0.82 -39.07
C TRP A 29 -2.03 -2.26 -38.78
N SER A 30 -2.42 -3.20 -39.65
CA SER A 30 -1.97 -4.59 -39.56
C SER A 30 -0.46 -4.75 -39.78
N ALA A 31 0.12 -3.97 -40.70
CA ALA A 31 1.56 -3.97 -40.98
C ALA A 31 2.37 -3.38 -39.82
N GLU A 32 1.87 -2.29 -39.21
CA GLU A 32 2.50 -1.65 -38.06
C GLU A 32 2.40 -2.55 -36.81
N LEU A 33 1.24 -3.15 -36.53
CA LEU A 33 1.09 -4.12 -35.43
C LEU A 33 2.05 -5.31 -35.61
N ALA A 34 2.21 -5.81 -36.84
CA ALA A 34 3.18 -6.86 -37.13
C ALA A 34 4.64 -6.41 -36.91
N ALA A 35 4.97 -5.15 -37.21
CA ALA A 35 6.29 -4.59 -36.91
C ALA A 35 6.56 -4.50 -35.41
N GLU A 36 5.57 -4.10 -34.62
CA GLU A 36 5.67 -4.02 -33.17
C GLU A 36 5.78 -5.40 -32.52
N ARG A 37 5.08 -6.41 -33.06
CA ARG A 37 5.26 -7.82 -32.67
C ARG A 37 6.68 -8.31 -32.92
N ARG A 38 7.25 -8.04 -34.10
CA ARG A 38 8.66 -8.36 -34.40
C ARG A 38 9.63 -7.63 -33.45
N HIS A 39 9.33 -6.39 -33.07
CA HIS A 39 10.14 -5.67 -32.09
C HIS A 39 10.10 -6.33 -30.70
N LEU A 40 8.92 -6.77 -30.26
CA LEU A 40 8.75 -7.51 -29.01
C LEU A 40 9.54 -8.82 -29.00
N ASP A 41 9.51 -9.59 -30.09
CA ASP A 41 10.26 -10.83 -30.21
C ASP A 41 11.77 -10.61 -30.15
N ARG A 42 12.27 -9.55 -30.83
CA ARG A 42 13.68 -9.14 -30.73
C ARG A 42 14.06 -8.75 -29.30
N ALA A 43 13.22 -7.97 -28.62
CA ALA A 43 13.45 -7.57 -27.24
C ALA A 43 13.47 -8.78 -26.28
N ARG A 44 12.60 -9.78 -26.49
CA ARG A 44 12.62 -11.04 -25.72
C ARG A 44 13.92 -11.80 -25.91
N ALA A 45 14.34 -11.98 -27.16
CA ALA A 45 15.60 -12.65 -27.47
C ALA A 45 16.80 -11.92 -26.84
N ALA A 46 16.79 -10.58 -26.86
CA ALA A 46 17.81 -9.76 -26.23
C ALA A 46 17.84 -9.91 -24.70
N LEU A 47 16.68 -9.96 -24.03
CA LEU A 47 16.62 -10.17 -22.58
C LEU A 47 17.21 -11.54 -22.18
N VAL A 48 16.90 -12.59 -22.95
CA VAL A 48 17.47 -13.93 -22.75
C VAL A 48 19.00 -13.88 -22.89
N ARG A 49 19.54 -13.19 -23.90
CA ARG A 49 20.98 -13.00 -24.05
C ARG A 49 21.60 -12.24 -22.87
N MET A 50 21.00 -11.12 -22.46
CA MET A 50 21.46 -10.34 -21.31
C MET A 50 21.52 -11.17 -20.02
N ARG A 51 20.54 -12.08 -19.83
CA ARG A 51 20.55 -13.02 -18.72
C ARG A 51 21.70 -14.01 -18.84
N HIS A 52 21.89 -14.64 -19.99
CA HIS A 52 23.00 -15.56 -20.22
C HIS A 52 24.37 -14.88 -20.03
N GLU A 53 24.53 -13.63 -20.44
CA GLU A 53 25.76 -12.85 -20.17
C GLU A 53 25.98 -12.62 -18.68
N ALA A 54 24.92 -12.31 -17.93
CA ALA A 54 25.01 -12.15 -16.47
C ALA A 54 25.28 -13.49 -15.76
N GLU A 55 24.78 -14.60 -16.30
CA GLU A 55 25.10 -15.97 -15.86
C GLU A 55 26.53 -16.34 -16.22
N ALA A 56 27.05 -15.93 -17.37
CA ALA A 56 28.41 -16.22 -17.80
C ALA A 56 29.47 -15.30 -17.16
N THR A 57 29.06 -14.25 -16.45
CA THR A 57 29.99 -13.33 -15.77
C THR A 57 30.77 -14.09 -14.68
N GLU A 58 32.06 -14.32 -14.93
CA GLU A 58 32.96 -14.91 -13.94
C GLU A 58 33.08 -14.00 -12.72
N ILE A 59 32.88 -14.58 -11.54
CA ILE A 59 33.24 -13.92 -10.29
C ILE A 59 34.71 -14.27 -10.09
N ALA A 60 35.61 -13.29 -10.24
CA ALA A 60 37.00 -13.47 -9.83
C ALA A 60 37.01 -13.69 -8.31
N GLU A 61 36.98 -14.95 -7.89
CA GLU A 61 37.05 -15.33 -6.48
C GLU A 61 38.49 -15.09 -6.00
N GLY A 62 38.67 -14.13 -5.10
CA GLY A 62 39.92 -13.95 -4.36
C GLY A 62 40.14 -15.07 -3.35
N ASP A 63 41.15 -14.94 -2.48
CA ASP A 63 41.44 -15.97 -1.47
C ASP A 63 40.18 -16.26 -0.61
N PRO A 64 39.74 -17.53 -0.49
CA PRO A 64 38.49 -17.89 0.18
C PRO A 64 38.39 -17.46 1.66
N VAL A 65 39.53 -17.23 2.32
CA VAL A 65 39.65 -16.86 3.73
C VAL A 65 39.83 -15.35 3.88
N ALA A 66 40.71 -14.73 3.08
CA ALA A 66 41.00 -13.30 3.16
C ALA A 66 39.87 -12.43 2.56
N ASP A 67 39.25 -12.88 1.46
CA ASP A 67 38.28 -12.11 0.68
C ASP A 67 36.83 -12.57 0.88
N LYS A 68 36.54 -13.31 1.96
CA LYS A 68 35.21 -13.88 2.25
C LYS A 68 34.07 -12.86 2.12
N VAL A 69 34.27 -11.63 2.62
CA VAL A 69 33.27 -10.54 2.56
C VAL A 69 33.10 -10.01 1.14
N THR A 70 34.21 -9.88 0.39
CA THR A 70 34.23 -9.42 -1.00
C THR A 70 33.55 -10.45 -1.91
N ASN A 71 33.91 -11.73 -1.77
CA ASN A 71 33.34 -12.84 -2.50
C ASN A 71 31.83 -12.98 -2.22
N ALA A 72 31.40 -12.88 -0.96
CA ALA A 72 29.97 -12.86 -0.60
C ALA A 72 29.23 -11.68 -1.25
N SER A 73 29.86 -10.50 -1.31
CA SER A 73 29.29 -9.30 -1.92
C SER A 73 29.14 -9.43 -3.44
N LEU A 74 30.13 -9.99 -4.11
CA LEU A 74 30.10 -10.27 -5.56
C LEU A 74 29.04 -11.32 -5.91
N LYS A 75 28.95 -12.41 -5.13
CA LYS A 75 27.89 -13.42 -5.27
C LYS A 75 26.51 -12.81 -5.10
N ALA A 76 26.32 -11.97 -4.08
CA ALA A 76 25.06 -11.25 -3.87
C ALA A 76 24.75 -10.28 -5.01
N ALA A 77 25.75 -9.59 -5.58
CA ALA A 77 25.58 -8.69 -6.71
C ALA A 77 25.17 -9.45 -7.99
N ARG A 78 25.81 -10.58 -8.30
CA ARG A 78 25.43 -11.45 -9.43
C ARG A 78 24.01 -11.99 -9.24
N ARG A 79 23.67 -12.50 -8.05
CA ARG A 79 22.30 -12.97 -7.75
C ARG A 79 21.26 -11.87 -7.96
N ARG A 80 21.48 -10.66 -7.43
CA ARG A 80 20.58 -9.51 -7.65
C ARG A 80 20.43 -9.15 -9.13
N ARG A 81 21.53 -9.21 -9.89
CA ARG A 81 21.49 -8.95 -11.34
C ARG A 81 20.69 -10.00 -12.09
N LEU A 82 20.80 -11.27 -11.72
CA LEU A 82 20.02 -12.36 -12.29
C LEU A 82 18.54 -12.28 -11.87
N GLU A 83 18.24 -11.92 -10.63
CA GLU A 83 16.87 -11.65 -10.17
C GLU A 83 16.22 -10.50 -10.95
N ALA A 84 16.95 -9.39 -11.18
CA ALA A 84 16.45 -8.26 -11.98
C ALA A 84 16.24 -8.59 -13.47
N LEU A 85 17.01 -9.53 -14.01
CA LEU A 85 16.84 -10.05 -15.37
C LEU A 85 15.89 -11.24 -15.45
N SER A 86 15.49 -11.79 -14.30
CA SER A 86 14.47 -12.83 -14.28
C SER A 86 13.15 -12.22 -14.71
N ASP A 87 12.40 -12.97 -15.50
CA ASP A 87 11.04 -12.62 -15.86
C ASP A 87 10.13 -13.40 -14.91
N PRO A 88 9.74 -12.84 -13.74
CA PRO A 88 8.94 -13.57 -12.76
C PRO A 88 7.55 -13.93 -13.27
N ALA A 89 7.14 -13.43 -14.45
CA ALA A 89 5.91 -13.82 -15.12
C ALA A 89 6.17 -13.89 -16.62
N SER A 90 6.29 -15.09 -17.20
CA SER A 90 6.49 -15.28 -18.65
C SER A 90 5.40 -14.65 -19.56
N GLY A 91 4.37 -14.02 -18.96
CA GLY A 91 3.30 -13.25 -19.59
C GLY A 91 3.41 -11.73 -19.49
N ALA A 92 4.38 -11.13 -18.78
CA ALA A 92 4.43 -9.67 -18.62
C ALA A 92 4.98 -8.97 -19.88
N PRO A 93 4.34 -7.91 -20.40
CA PRO A 93 4.82 -7.22 -21.59
C PRO A 93 6.12 -6.45 -21.31
N LEU A 94 7.13 -6.64 -22.18
CA LEU A 94 8.44 -5.98 -22.04
C LEU A 94 8.37 -4.47 -22.19
N PHE A 95 7.51 -3.98 -23.08
CA PHE A 95 7.20 -2.57 -23.24
C PHE A 95 5.69 -2.36 -23.23
N PHE A 96 5.24 -1.20 -22.75
CA PHE A 96 3.82 -0.84 -22.65
C PHE A 96 3.47 0.39 -23.49
N GLY A 97 4.48 1.16 -23.91
CA GLY A 97 4.29 2.35 -24.72
C GLY A 97 5.47 2.67 -25.61
N ARG A 98 5.27 3.60 -26.54
CA ARG A 98 6.30 4.19 -27.39
C ARG A 98 6.11 5.70 -27.43
N ILE A 99 7.20 6.45 -27.43
CA ILE A 99 7.19 7.89 -27.67
C ILE A 99 8.03 8.20 -28.90
N ASP A 100 7.53 9.11 -29.73
CA ASP A 100 8.17 9.54 -30.96
C ASP A 100 8.58 11.02 -30.80
N TYR A 101 9.89 11.27 -30.79
CA TYR A 101 10.46 12.61 -30.64
C TYR A 101 10.50 13.35 -31.99
N ALA A 102 10.23 14.65 -31.95
CA ALA A 102 10.40 15.52 -33.11
C ALA A 102 11.88 15.56 -33.54
N ALA A 103 12.14 15.80 -34.84
CA ALA A 103 13.51 15.88 -35.36
C ALA A 103 14.37 16.97 -34.67
N GLY A 104 13.72 18.06 -34.21
CA GLY A 104 14.37 19.14 -33.47
C GLY A 104 14.25 19.04 -31.94
N ALA A 105 13.83 17.90 -31.40
CA ALA A 105 13.67 17.75 -29.95
C ALA A 105 15.03 17.83 -29.23
N ALA A 106 15.06 18.55 -28.09
CA ALA A 106 16.28 18.67 -27.28
C ALA A 106 16.75 17.31 -26.72
N ALA A 107 15.80 16.45 -26.37
CA ALA A 107 16.07 15.07 -25.97
C ALA A 107 15.79 14.13 -27.16
N ALA A 108 16.75 13.26 -27.46
CA ALA A 108 16.61 12.17 -28.44
C ALA A 108 15.98 12.58 -29.79
N PRO A 109 16.55 13.57 -30.50
CA PRO A 109 15.97 14.14 -31.72
C PRO A 109 15.65 13.07 -32.77
N GLY A 110 14.40 13.05 -33.22
CA GLY A 110 13.89 12.13 -34.26
C GLY A 110 13.83 10.65 -33.85
N ARG A 111 14.15 10.30 -32.59
CA ARG A 111 14.16 8.91 -32.14
C ARG A 111 12.75 8.42 -31.76
N ARG A 112 12.53 7.13 -31.99
CA ARG A 112 11.40 6.36 -31.44
C ARG A 112 11.90 5.56 -30.26
N VAL A 113 11.22 5.67 -29.12
CA VAL A 113 11.67 5.06 -27.87
C VAL A 113 10.55 4.21 -27.30
N HIS A 114 10.75 2.90 -27.27
CA HIS A 114 9.86 1.97 -26.58
C HIS A 114 10.15 1.98 -25.08
N LEU A 115 9.09 2.09 -24.28
CA LEU A 115 9.17 2.24 -22.82
C LEU A 115 8.66 0.98 -22.13
N GLY A 116 9.45 0.52 -21.15
CA GLY A 116 9.19 -0.69 -20.41
C GLY A 116 9.64 -0.60 -18.96
N ARG A 117 9.47 -1.72 -18.24
CA ARG A 117 9.81 -1.84 -16.81
C ARG A 117 11.29 -1.99 -16.54
N ARG A 118 12.03 -2.37 -17.57
CA ARG A 118 13.45 -2.66 -17.52
C ARG A 118 14.10 -2.25 -18.82
N HIS A 119 15.38 -1.95 -18.73
CA HIS A 119 16.21 -1.68 -19.89
C HIS A 119 16.53 -3.00 -20.62
N VAL A 120 16.36 -3.02 -21.94
CA VAL A 120 16.69 -4.18 -22.79
C VAL A 120 17.54 -3.70 -23.97
N ARG A 121 18.63 -4.40 -24.25
CA ARG A 121 19.60 -4.09 -25.31
C ARG A 121 20.17 -5.36 -25.93
N GLU A 122 20.63 -5.28 -27.17
CA GLU A 122 21.16 -6.44 -27.89
C GLU A 122 22.60 -6.76 -27.49
N ALA A 123 23.46 -5.75 -27.47
CA ALA A 123 24.81 -5.83 -26.92
C ALA A 123 25.12 -4.64 -26.00
N ALA A 124 26.21 -4.74 -25.25
CA ALA A 124 26.68 -3.65 -24.40
C ALA A 124 27.15 -2.46 -25.26
N GLY A 125 26.60 -1.28 -25.00
CA GLY A 125 26.91 -0.05 -25.74
C GLY A 125 25.92 0.28 -26.86
N ASP A 126 25.06 -0.67 -27.23
CA ASP A 126 24.00 -0.42 -28.21
C ASP A 126 22.91 0.50 -27.68
N ASP A 127 22.21 1.12 -28.62
CA ASP A 127 20.94 1.77 -28.34
C ASP A 127 19.93 0.76 -27.80
N PRO A 128 19.22 1.07 -26.71
CA PRO A 128 18.26 0.15 -26.12
C PRO A 128 17.07 -0.14 -27.03
N LEU A 129 16.68 -1.41 -27.08
CA LEU A 129 15.41 -1.85 -27.67
C LEU A 129 14.23 -1.44 -26.78
N VAL A 130 14.42 -1.42 -25.47
CA VAL A 130 13.43 -0.98 -24.48
C VAL A 130 14.13 -0.11 -23.44
N VAL A 131 13.60 1.09 -23.23
CA VAL A 131 14.07 2.03 -22.21
C VAL A 131 13.24 1.88 -20.95
N ASP A 132 13.90 1.89 -19.81
CA ASP A 132 13.26 1.85 -18.50
C ASP A 132 12.45 3.13 -18.25
N TRP A 133 11.20 2.97 -17.83
CA TRP A 133 10.29 4.07 -17.54
C TRP A 133 10.81 5.06 -16.50
N ARG A 134 11.74 4.64 -15.63
CA ARG A 134 12.29 5.48 -14.56
C ARG A 134 13.29 6.52 -15.06
N THR A 135 13.74 6.40 -16.30
CA THR A 135 14.62 7.38 -16.94
C THR A 135 13.92 8.71 -17.20
N ASP A 136 14.68 9.81 -17.31
CA ASP A 136 14.09 11.13 -17.61
C ASP A 136 13.56 11.24 -19.06
N ILE A 137 14.13 10.49 -20.01
CA ILE A 137 13.62 10.43 -21.39
C ILE A 137 12.20 9.84 -21.47
N ALA A 138 11.76 9.09 -20.45
CA ALA A 138 10.40 8.57 -20.37
C ALA A 138 9.40 9.58 -19.78
N ARG A 139 9.85 10.69 -19.17
CA ARG A 139 8.97 11.68 -18.51
C ARG A 139 7.89 12.24 -19.46
N PRO A 140 8.19 12.57 -20.73
CA PRO A 140 7.17 13.05 -21.67
C PRO A 140 6.03 12.04 -21.91
N TYR A 141 6.28 10.72 -21.78
CA TYR A 141 5.21 9.73 -21.92
C TYR A 141 4.07 9.96 -20.92
N TYR A 142 4.37 10.46 -19.73
CA TYR A 142 3.38 10.70 -18.67
C TYR A 142 2.79 12.11 -18.70
N ARG A 143 3.64 13.12 -18.97
CA ARG A 143 3.26 14.53 -18.78
C ARG A 143 2.89 15.28 -20.06
N ALA A 144 3.35 14.80 -21.22
CA ALA A 144 3.09 15.50 -22.47
C ALA A 144 1.59 15.48 -22.80
N HIS A 145 1.11 16.63 -23.23
CA HIS A 145 -0.24 16.88 -23.70
C HIS A 145 -0.20 17.95 -24.81
N ARG A 146 -1.30 18.22 -25.51
CA ARG A 146 -1.29 19.14 -26.66
C ARG A 146 -0.86 20.58 -26.34
N GLY A 147 -1.00 21.01 -25.08
CA GLY A 147 -0.55 22.34 -24.61
C GLY A 147 0.94 22.41 -24.30
N ASP A 148 1.55 21.30 -23.90
CA ASP A 148 3.00 21.14 -23.72
C ASP A 148 3.40 19.73 -24.18
N VAL A 149 3.87 19.64 -25.42
CA VAL A 149 4.20 18.37 -26.06
C VAL A 149 5.55 17.81 -25.62
N MET A 150 6.36 18.59 -24.89
CA MET A 150 7.67 18.19 -24.36
C MET A 150 8.61 17.56 -25.42
N GLY A 151 8.56 18.08 -26.66
CA GLY A 151 9.36 17.61 -27.79
C GLY A 151 8.84 16.35 -28.50
N LEU A 152 7.68 15.81 -28.11
CA LEU A 152 7.04 14.68 -28.76
C LEU A 152 6.17 15.09 -29.95
N VAL A 153 6.11 14.23 -30.97
CA VAL A 153 5.12 14.29 -32.05
C VAL A 153 3.93 13.38 -31.79
N ALA A 154 4.18 12.17 -31.27
CA ALA A 154 3.15 11.19 -30.99
C ALA A 154 3.55 10.30 -29.80
N ARG A 155 2.53 9.73 -29.15
CA ARG A 155 2.64 8.73 -28.09
C ARG A 155 1.78 7.53 -28.47
N ARG A 156 2.34 6.32 -28.37
CA ARG A 156 1.63 5.07 -28.61
C ARG A 156 1.50 4.26 -27.33
N ARG A 157 0.34 3.64 -27.14
CA ARG A 157 0.03 2.70 -26.05
C ARG A 157 -0.24 1.33 -26.64
N PHE A 158 0.15 0.28 -25.94
CA PHE A 158 0.01 -1.09 -26.41
C PHE A 158 -0.97 -1.89 -25.54
N GLY A 159 -1.83 -2.67 -26.18
CA GLY A 159 -2.76 -3.60 -25.56
C GLY A 159 -2.27 -5.04 -25.68
N PHE A 160 -2.33 -5.77 -24.57
CA PHE A 160 -1.83 -7.15 -24.48
C PHE A 160 -2.91 -8.10 -23.98
N ASP A 161 -2.90 -9.32 -24.51
CA ASP A 161 -3.59 -10.46 -23.93
C ASP A 161 -2.53 -11.50 -23.52
N GLY A 162 -2.32 -11.63 -22.20
CA GLY A 162 -1.14 -12.31 -21.67
C GLY A 162 0.17 -11.78 -22.29
N PRO A 163 1.05 -12.64 -22.83
CA PRO A 163 2.27 -12.23 -23.51
C PRO A 163 2.05 -11.65 -24.92
N GLU A 164 0.86 -11.77 -25.50
CA GLU A 164 0.65 -11.42 -26.91
C GLU A 164 0.25 -9.95 -27.09
N LEU A 165 0.92 -9.25 -28.02
CA LEU A 165 0.56 -7.90 -28.41
C LEU A 165 -0.64 -7.94 -29.36
N THR A 166 -1.81 -7.51 -28.88
CA THR A 166 -3.08 -7.63 -29.61
C THR A 166 -3.52 -6.32 -30.27
N ALA A 167 -3.18 -5.17 -29.68
CA ALA A 167 -3.62 -3.87 -30.17
C ALA A 167 -2.63 -2.76 -29.84
N PHE A 168 -2.80 -1.61 -30.49
CA PHE A 168 -2.15 -0.36 -30.09
C PHE A 168 -3.08 0.83 -30.32
N GLU A 169 -2.85 1.90 -29.57
CA GLU A 169 -3.53 3.18 -29.69
C GLU A 169 -2.47 4.27 -29.89
N GLU A 170 -2.62 5.06 -30.95
CA GLU A 170 -1.72 6.18 -31.26
C GLU A 170 -2.40 7.51 -30.93
N GLU A 171 -1.73 8.30 -30.09
CA GLU A 171 -2.13 9.63 -29.68
C GLU A 171 -1.20 10.68 -30.31
N PRO A 172 -1.64 11.40 -31.35
CA PRO A 172 -0.88 12.52 -31.90
C PRO A 172 -0.93 13.71 -30.95
N LEU A 173 0.24 14.25 -30.62
CA LEU A 173 0.40 15.40 -29.71
C LEU A 173 0.53 16.73 -30.46
N VAL A 174 0.90 16.67 -31.74
CA VAL A 174 0.96 17.81 -32.66
C VAL A 174 -0.11 17.61 -33.73
N GLU A 175 -0.74 18.70 -34.19
CA GLU A 175 -1.65 18.61 -35.32
C GLU A 175 -0.90 18.12 -36.58
N PRO A 176 -1.48 17.17 -37.34
CA PRO A 176 -0.86 16.74 -38.57
C PRO A 176 -0.72 17.94 -39.51
N SER A 177 0.50 18.22 -39.96
CA SER A 177 0.74 19.26 -40.95
C SER A 177 -0.09 18.96 -42.22
N PRO A 178 -0.82 19.93 -42.80
CA PRO A 178 -1.61 19.70 -44.00
C PRO A 178 -0.66 19.43 -45.18
N GLY A 179 -0.33 18.16 -45.39
CA GLY A 179 0.35 17.68 -46.59
C GLY A 179 -0.58 17.71 -47.81
N PRO A 180 -0.04 17.69 -49.04
CA PRO A 180 -0.85 17.72 -50.26
C PRO A 180 -1.82 16.53 -50.28
N ALA A 181 -3.07 16.83 -50.65
CA ALA A 181 -4.25 16.00 -50.54
C ALA A 181 -4.03 14.49 -50.75
N GLY A 182 -4.53 13.66 -49.83
CA GLY A 182 -4.85 12.25 -50.13
C GLY A 182 -4.58 11.18 -49.08
N ALA A 183 -3.87 11.46 -47.97
CA ALA A 183 -3.66 10.46 -46.92
C ALA A 183 -4.07 11.01 -45.56
N SER A 184 -5.39 11.08 -45.33
CA SER A 184 -5.92 11.31 -44.00
C SER A 184 -5.45 10.17 -43.09
N ARG A 185 -4.42 10.41 -42.26
CA ARG A 185 -4.03 9.52 -41.16
C ARG A 185 -5.04 9.57 -39.99
N ALA A 186 -6.25 10.06 -40.24
CA ALA A 186 -7.37 9.93 -39.32
C ALA A 186 -8.01 8.56 -39.52
N GLY A 187 -7.60 7.55 -38.75
CA GLY A 187 -8.19 6.22 -38.88
C GLY A 187 -7.70 5.11 -37.94
N GLY A 188 -6.94 5.41 -36.88
CA GLY A 188 -6.88 4.51 -35.73
C GLY A 188 -8.17 4.68 -34.91
N PRO A 189 -8.66 3.67 -34.17
CA PRO A 189 -9.84 3.83 -33.33
C PRO A 189 -9.67 5.08 -32.46
N ALA A 190 -10.57 6.05 -32.64
CA ALA A 190 -10.48 7.35 -32.03
C ALA A 190 -10.57 7.25 -30.50
N GLY A 191 -9.43 7.51 -29.84
CA GLY A 191 -9.32 8.18 -28.54
C GLY A 191 -9.71 7.41 -27.27
N GLY A 192 -8.71 7.00 -26.48
CA GLY A 192 -8.80 6.79 -25.03
C GLY A 192 -9.28 5.41 -24.56
N ASP A 193 -9.77 4.55 -25.46
CA ASP A 193 -10.41 3.29 -25.10
C ASP A 193 -9.42 2.26 -24.51
N LEU A 194 -8.18 2.14 -25.02
CA LEU A 194 -7.21 1.20 -24.43
C LEU A 194 -6.75 1.66 -23.05
N LEU A 195 -6.46 2.95 -22.88
CA LEU A 195 -6.09 3.51 -21.59
C LEU A 195 -7.24 3.37 -20.58
N ALA A 196 -8.47 3.72 -20.98
CA ALA A 196 -9.64 3.62 -20.12
C ALA A 196 -9.93 2.17 -19.74
N ARG A 197 -9.84 1.21 -20.68
CA ARG A 197 -9.99 -0.22 -20.41
C ARG A 197 -8.93 -0.75 -19.46
N GLU A 198 -7.67 -0.38 -19.67
CA GLU A 198 -6.57 -0.84 -18.80
C GLU A 198 -6.69 -0.26 -17.39
N ILE A 199 -7.07 1.02 -17.27
CA ILE A 199 -7.37 1.67 -15.99
C ILE A 199 -8.55 0.98 -15.28
N ALA A 200 -9.61 0.63 -16.01
CA ALA A 200 -10.82 0.02 -15.47
C ALA A 200 -10.73 -1.50 -15.26
N ARG A 201 -9.63 -2.13 -15.69
CA ARG A 201 -9.47 -3.58 -15.65
C ARG A 201 -9.50 -4.09 -14.20
N PRO A 202 -10.27 -5.16 -13.90
CA PRO A 202 -10.28 -5.74 -12.56
C PRO A 202 -8.87 -6.12 -12.09
N ARG A 203 -8.56 -5.74 -10.85
CA ARG A 203 -7.28 -6.06 -10.17
C ARG A 203 -7.52 -7.20 -9.18
N SER A 204 -7.70 -8.42 -9.69
CA SER A 204 -7.69 -9.64 -8.89
C SER A 204 -6.26 -10.14 -8.69
N GLY A 205 -5.93 -10.66 -7.50
CA GLY A 205 -4.57 -11.06 -7.14
C GLY A 205 -3.68 -9.89 -6.65
N PRO A 206 -2.36 -10.08 -6.53
CA PRO A 206 -1.42 -9.07 -6.02
C PRO A 206 -1.61 -7.71 -6.72
N MET A 207 -1.30 -6.62 -6.01
CA MET A 207 -1.52 -5.28 -6.56
C MET A 207 -0.85 -5.14 -7.93
N ARG A 208 -1.63 -4.80 -8.96
CA ARG A 208 -1.08 -4.60 -10.30
C ARG A 208 -0.23 -3.35 -10.36
N ASP A 209 0.88 -3.49 -11.08
CA ASP A 209 1.70 -2.39 -11.56
C ASP A 209 0.84 -1.39 -12.36
N ILE A 210 1.08 -0.09 -12.14
CA ILE A 210 0.38 1.01 -12.82
C ILE A 210 1.29 1.78 -13.78
N VAL A 211 2.55 1.39 -13.98
CA VAL A 211 3.54 2.11 -14.81
C VAL A 211 2.97 2.55 -16.17
N ALA A 212 2.14 1.73 -16.82
CA ALA A 212 1.57 2.09 -18.12
C ALA A 212 0.46 3.17 -18.05
N THR A 213 -0.12 3.37 -16.87
CA THR A 213 -1.33 4.15 -16.59
C THR A 213 -1.13 5.23 -15.53
N ILE A 214 0.12 5.52 -15.12
CA ILE A 214 0.44 6.65 -14.22
C ILE A 214 -0.08 7.95 -14.86
N GLN A 215 -0.84 8.72 -14.08
CA GLN A 215 -1.37 10.02 -14.50
C GLN A 215 -0.33 11.15 -14.27
N PRO A 216 -0.44 12.32 -14.95
CA PRO A 216 0.52 13.41 -14.82
C PRO A 216 0.76 13.85 -13.36
N GLU A 217 -0.31 14.11 -12.61
CA GLU A 217 -0.29 14.46 -11.18
C GLU A 217 0.37 13.38 -10.31
N GLN A 218 0.21 12.11 -10.67
CA GLN A 218 0.86 10.98 -9.99
C GLN A 218 2.35 10.89 -10.34
N ASP A 219 2.74 11.15 -11.60
CA ASP A 219 4.14 11.16 -12.01
C ASP A 219 4.94 12.27 -11.32
N GLU A 220 4.31 13.41 -11.02
CA GLU A 220 4.92 14.46 -10.18
C GLU A 220 5.29 13.94 -8.79
N ILE A 221 4.38 13.21 -8.15
CA ILE A 221 4.63 12.56 -6.85
C ILE A 221 5.71 11.49 -6.97
N VAL A 222 5.61 10.61 -7.98
CA VAL A 222 6.55 9.50 -8.19
C VAL A 222 7.97 10.03 -8.39
N ARG A 223 8.14 11.07 -9.21
CA ARG A 223 9.46 11.61 -9.56
C ARG A 223 9.97 12.73 -8.67
N ALA A 224 9.23 13.12 -7.61
CA ALA A 224 9.74 14.14 -6.68
C ALA A 224 11.07 13.68 -6.06
N ASP A 225 11.96 14.63 -5.78
CA ASP A 225 13.32 14.36 -5.30
C ASP A 225 13.33 13.51 -4.00
N LEU A 226 14.44 12.80 -3.75
CA LEU A 226 14.60 12.01 -2.54
C LEU A 226 14.53 12.87 -1.28
N GLU A 227 14.99 14.12 -1.28
CA GLU A 227 14.92 14.98 -0.10
C GLU A 227 13.49 15.44 0.24
N VAL A 228 12.57 15.35 -0.73
CA VAL A 228 11.20 15.82 -0.57
C VAL A 228 10.37 14.72 0.10
N SER A 229 9.98 14.98 1.36
CA SER A 229 8.91 14.22 2.00
C SER A 229 7.57 14.62 1.38
N VAL A 230 6.72 13.64 1.05
CA VAL A 230 5.42 13.84 0.41
C VAL A 230 4.33 13.20 1.25
N CYS A 231 3.18 13.86 1.37
CA CYS A 231 1.96 13.32 1.93
C CYS A 231 0.90 13.27 0.85
N VAL A 232 0.39 12.10 0.52
CA VAL A 232 -0.63 11.91 -0.51
C VAL A 232 -1.96 11.64 0.17
N GLN A 233 -2.84 12.65 0.14
CA GLN A 233 -4.25 12.52 0.46
C GLN A 233 -4.97 12.02 -0.80
N GLY A 234 -5.45 10.79 -0.79
CA GLY A 234 -6.08 10.19 -1.96
C GLY A 234 -7.39 9.50 -1.62
N ALA A 235 -8.48 9.98 -2.24
CA ALA A 235 -9.79 9.37 -2.15
C ALA A 235 -9.78 7.89 -2.61
N PRO A 236 -10.83 7.10 -2.30
CA PRO A 236 -10.90 5.69 -2.67
C PRO A 236 -10.70 5.49 -4.18
N GLY A 237 -9.78 4.58 -4.54
CA GLY A 237 -9.54 4.23 -5.94
C GLY A 237 -8.68 5.21 -6.75
N THR A 238 -8.05 6.21 -6.12
CA THR A 238 -7.07 7.13 -6.74
C THR A 238 -5.70 6.50 -7.00
N GLY A 239 -5.46 5.29 -6.48
CA GLY A 239 -4.19 4.58 -6.67
C GLY A 239 -3.04 5.02 -5.75
N LYS A 240 -3.33 5.72 -4.64
CA LYS A 240 -2.33 6.22 -3.67
C LYS A 240 -1.23 5.22 -3.29
N THR A 241 -1.59 3.98 -2.93
CA THR A 241 -0.64 2.91 -2.59
C THR A 241 0.29 2.58 -3.75
N ALA A 242 -0.28 2.47 -4.96
CA ALA A 242 0.51 2.20 -6.16
C ALA A 242 1.47 3.36 -6.43
N VAL A 243 1.01 4.61 -6.37
CA VAL A 243 1.86 5.80 -6.50
C VAL A 243 3.04 5.77 -5.51
N GLY A 244 2.79 5.44 -4.24
CA GLY A 244 3.85 5.33 -3.24
C GLY A 244 4.89 4.25 -3.55
N LEU A 245 4.47 3.08 -4.01
CA LEU A 245 5.42 2.01 -4.40
C LEU A 245 6.21 2.36 -5.66
N HIS A 246 5.57 3.01 -6.64
CA HIS A 246 6.26 3.45 -7.84
C HIS A 246 7.25 4.57 -7.54
N ARG A 247 6.93 5.45 -6.58
CA ARG A 247 7.88 6.41 -6.01
C ARG A 247 9.08 5.69 -5.40
N ALA A 248 8.87 4.65 -4.58
CA ALA A 248 9.98 3.84 -4.05
C ALA A 248 10.87 3.28 -5.17
N ALA A 249 10.26 2.69 -6.19
CA ALA A 249 10.99 2.10 -7.32
C ALA A 249 11.76 3.14 -8.15
N TYR A 250 11.18 4.32 -8.35
CA TYR A 250 11.87 5.46 -8.97
C TYR A 250 13.04 5.93 -8.11
N LEU A 251 12.85 6.10 -6.80
CA LEU A 251 13.91 6.57 -5.90
C LEU A 251 15.07 5.57 -5.82
N LEU A 252 14.79 4.27 -5.78
CA LEU A 252 15.81 3.22 -5.81
C LEU A 252 16.62 3.22 -7.10
N PHE A 253 15.98 3.54 -8.23
CA PHE A 253 16.66 3.73 -9.50
C PHE A 253 17.51 5.01 -9.54
N ALA A 254 16.90 6.16 -9.25
CA ALA A 254 17.53 7.47 -9.37
C ALA A 254 18.62 7.72 -8.30
N TYR A 255 18.46 7.15 -7.09
CA TYR A 255 19.34 7.36 -5.94
C TYR A 255 19.96 6.06 -5.40
N ARG A 256 20.21 5.09 -6.30
CA ARG A 256 20.77 3.76 -5.98
C ARG A 256 21.96 3.77 -5.03
N GLU A 257 22.90 4.71 -5.19
CA GLU A 257 24.11 4.77 -4.37
C GLU A 257 23.81 5.11 -2.91
N ARG A 258 22.84 6.01 -2.69
CA ARG A 258 22.43 6.43 -1.34
C ARG A 258 21.54 5.38 -0.69
N LEU A 259 20.54 4.87 -1.43
CA LEU A 259 19.52 3.96 -0.89
C LEU A 259 19.99 2.52 -0.76
N SER A 260 20.99 2.07 -1.53
CA SER A 260 21.58 0.73 -1.34
C SER A 260 22.22 0.56 0.04
N ARG A 261 22.69 1.66 0.66
CA ARG A 261 23.26 1.66 2.02
C ARG A 261 22.23 2.01 3.08
N ALA A 262 21.41 3.03 2.82
CA ALA A 262 20.45 3.54 3.79
C ALA A 262 19.15 2.74 3.85
N GLY A 263 18.83 1.94 2.83
CA GLY A 263 17.62 1.12 2.75
C GLY A 263 16.34 1.91 2.53
N VAL A 264 15.29 1.18 2.14
CA VAL A 264 13.92 1.68 2.01
C VAL A 264 13.00 0.79 2.84
N LEU A 265 12.10 1.42 3.61
CA LEU A 265 11.13 0.75 4.47
C LEU A 265 9.71 1.04 4.00
N VAL A 266 8.90 0.00 3.81
CA VAL A 266 7.45 0.11 3.59
C VAL A 266 6.73 -0.36 4.86
N VAL A 267 5.95 0.54 5.43
CA VAL A 267 5.10 0.30 6.61
C VAL A 267 3.65 0.23 6.17
N GLY A 268 3.02 -0.91 6.45
CA GLY A 268 1.61 -1.15 6.14
C GLY A 268 0.79 -1.49 7.39
N PRO A 269 -0.55 -1.40 7.29
CA PRO A 269 -1.47 -1.64 8.41
C PRO A 269 -1.35 -3.06 8.98
N ASN A 270 -1.24 -4.08 8.12
CA ASN A 270 -1.14 -5.47 8.54
C ASN A 270 -0.28 -6.31 7.59
N ARG A 271 0.03 -7.55 8.01
CA ARG A 271 0.88 -8.48 7.23
C ARG A 271 0.21 -8.94 5.94
N ALA A 272 -1.12 -9.07 5.90
CA ALA A 272 -1.85 -9.50 4.71
C ALA A 272 -1.72 -8.45 3.59
N PHE A 273 -1.92 -7.18 3.92
CA PHE A 273 -1.68 -6.05 3.04
C PHE A 273 -0.21 -6.02 2.55
N LEU A 274 0.75 -6.22 3.45
CA LEU A 274 2.17 -6.22 3.06
C LEU A 274 2.54 -7.37 2.12
N ARG A 275 1.93 -8.55 2.28
CA ARG A 275 2.06 -9.65 1.30
C ARG A 275 1.43 -9.28 -0.04
N TYR A 276 0.24 -8.68 -0.01
CA TYR A 276 -0.49 -8.24 -1.21
C TYR A 276 0.31 -7.25 -2.05
N ILE A 277 1.00 -6.29 -1.41
CA ILE A 277 1.86 -5.33 -2.13
C ILE A 277 3.29 -5.82 -2.36
N GLY A 278 3.72 -6.88 -1.67
CA GLY A 278 5.09 -7.40 -1.71
C GLY A 278 5.52 -7.91 -3.08
N ALA A 279 4.58 -8.24 -3.96
CA ALA A 279 4.87 -8.69 -5.32
C ALA A 279 5.10 -7.53 -6.32
N VAL A 280 4.71 -6.29 -5.99
CA VAL A 280 4.76 -5.17 -6.93
C VAL A 280 6.19 -4.68 -7.18
N LEU A 281 6.93 -4.44 -6.10
CA LEU A 281 8.30 -3.91 -6.20
C LEU A 281 9.23 -4.90 -6.92
N PRO A 282 9.18 -6.22 -6.64
CA PRO A 282 9.90 -7.22 -7.45
C PRO A 282 9.53 -7.19 -8.94
N ALA A 283 8.24 -7.02 -9.27
CA ALA A 283 7.80 -6.89 -10.66
C ALA A 283 8.33 -5.61 -11.35
N LEU A 284 8.66 -4.58 -10.57
CA LEU A 284 9.34 -3.36 -11.00
C LEU A 284 10.88 -3.48 -11.01
N GLY A 285 11.42 -4.66 -10.68
CA GLY A 285 12.86 -4.94 -10.63
C GLY A 285 13.55 -4.56 -9.32
N GLU A 286 12.78 -4.32 -8.25
CA GLU A 286 13.29 -3.89 -6.94
C GLU A 286 13.12 -4.98 -5.86
N PHE A 287 14.24 -5.48 -5.33
CA PHE A 287 14.28 -6.63 -4.41
C PHE A 287 14.81 -6.29 -3.01
N THR A 288 15.25 -5.05 -2.78
CA THR A 288 15.98 -4.65 -1.55
C THR A 288 15.14 -3.85 -0.56
N VAL A 289 13.81 -3.89 -0.69
CA VAL A 289 12.89 -3.11 0.15
C VAL A 289 12.50 -3.91 1.39
N THR A 290 12.56 -3.28 2.55
CA THR A 290 12.13 -3.90 3.81
C THR A 290 10.64 -3.63 4.02
N HIS A 291 9.86 -4.68 4.24
CA HIS A 291 8.42 -4.58 4.53
C HIS A 291 8.19 -4.92 6.01
N ARG A 292 7.53 -4.03 6.77
CA ARG A 292 7.19 -4.28 8.17
C ARG A 292 5.78 -3.80 8.48
N SER A 293 5.02 -4.57 9.26
CA SER A 293 3.80 -4.03 9.86
C SER A 293 4.18 -3.05 10.96
N LEU A 294 3.26 -2.17 11.32
CA LEU A 294 3.51 -1.17 12.35
C LEU A 294 3.98 -1.77 13.69
N ALA A 295 3.35 -2.86 14.14
CA ALA A 295 3.77 -3.58 15.35
C ALA A 295 5.18 -4.19 15.22
N ALA A 296 5.57 -4.62 14.01
CA ALA A 296 6.88 -5.20 13.73
C ALA A 296 8.00 -4.14 13.58
N LEU A 297 7.71 -2.84 13.77
CA LEU A 297 8.74 -1.82 13.89
C LEU A 297 9.46 -1.86 15.24
N VAL A 298 8.83 -2.46 16.25
CA VAL A 298 9.31 -2.52 17.63
C VAL A 298 9.82 -3.92 17.92
N ASP A 299 11.11 -4.15 17.72
CA ASP A 299 11.72 -5.49 17.83
C ASP A 299 12.00 -5.93 19.28
N VAL A 300 11.80 -5.05 20.26
CA VAL A 300 12.12 -5.31 21.68
C VAL A 300 11.05 -6.10 22.43
N ALA A 301 9.84 -6.20 21.89
CA ALA A 301 8.74 -6.94 22.49
C ALA A 301 7.71 -7.36 21.42
N THR A 302 6.94 -8.40 21.72
CA THR A 302 5.79 -8.79 20.89
C THR A 302 4.51 -8.48 21.65
N ALA A 303 3.54 -7.86 20.97
CA ALA A 303 2.21 -7.65 21.55
C ALA A 303 1.51 -9.00 21.78
N ARG A 304 1.14 -9.27 23.03
CA ARG A 304 0.41 -10.50 23.46
C ARG A 304 -0.76 -10.19 24.40
N GLY A 305 -0.93 -8.92 24.76
CA GLY A 305 -2.05 -8.42 25.54
C GLY A 305 -2.88 -7.43 24.73
N THR A 306 -3.96 -6.96 25.34
CA THR A 306 -4.83 -5.91 24.81
C THR A 306 -5.00 -4.85 25.90
N ASP A 307 -5.19 -3.59 25.48
CA ASP A 307 -5.60 -2.53 26.40
C ASP A 307 -7.06 -2.18 26.09
N PRO A 308 -7.86 -1.84 27.12
CA PRO A 308 -9.14 -1.15 26.91
C PRO A 308 -8.93 0.14 26.10
N GLU A 309 -9.92 0.53 25.30
CA GLU A 309 -9.82 1.67 24.38
C GLU A 309 -9.35 2.98 25.06
N PRO A 310 -9.88 3.41 26.23
CA PRO A 310 -9.40 4.62 26.89
C PRO A 310 -7.92 4.58 27.27
N VAL A 311 -7.41 3.39 27.62
CA VAL A 311 -6.01 3.20 27.98
C VAL A 311 -5.12 3.24 26.73
N ALA A 312 -5.56 2.61 25.64
CA ALA A 312 -4.87 2.64 24.36
C ALA A 312 -4.79 4.06 23.78
N GLU A 313 -5.85 4.86 23.94
CA GLU A 313 -5.89 6.26 23.53
C GLU A 313 -4.86 7.11 24.30
N ILE A 314 -4.84 7.02 25.63
CA ILE A 314 -3.86 7.75 26.46
C ILE A 314 -2.42 7.37 26.09
N LYS A 315 -2.15 6.08 25.87
CA LYS A 315 -0.83 5.59 25.45
C LYS A 315 -0.46 5.98 24.01
N GLY A 316 -1.45 6.16 23.14
CA GLY A 316 -1.29 6.59 21.75
C GLY A 316 -1.10 8.10 21.58
N ASP A 317 -1.48 8.89 22.57
CA ASP A 317 -1.38 10.35 22.60
C ASP A 317 0.08 10.84 22.64
N ALA A 318 0.38 11.94 21.94
CA ALA A 318 1.70 12.59 21.94
C ALA A 318 2.17 13.01 23.34
N ARG A 319 1.24 13.31 24.26
CA ARG A 319 1.51 13.61 25.68
C ARG A 319 2.31 12.50 26.36
N MET A 320 2.09 11.24 25.98
CA MET A 320 2.82 10.11 26.54
C MET A 320 4.32 10.18 26.28
N ALA A 321 4.76 10.73 25.14
CA ALA A 321 6.18 10.96 24.87
C ALA A 321 6.83 11.92 25.88
N VAL A 322 6.09 12.95 26.32
CA VAL A 322 6.54 13.89 27.37
C VAL A 322 6.66 13.16 28.71
N VAL A 323 5.66 12.35 29.07
CA VAL A 323 5.67 11.55 30.30
C VAL A 323 6.84 10.59 30.32
N ILE A 324 7.08 9.83 29.24
CA ILE A 324 8.19 8.87 29.15
C ILE A 324 9.55 9.58 29.28
N ARG A 325 9.72 10.74 28.62
CA ARG A 325 10.94 11.55 28.74
C ARG A 325 11.17 12.03 30.17
N ARG A 326 10.13 12.51 30.85
CA ARG A 326 10.20 12.95 32.24
C ARG A 326 10.47 11.78 33.19
N ALA A 327 9.86 10.62 32.95
CA ALA A 327 10.10 9.40 33.71
C ALA A 327 11.56 8.94 33.60
N LEU A 328 12.15 8.94 32.40
CA LEU A 328 13.58 8.69 32.22
C LEU A 328 14.41 9.73 32.97
N GLY A 329 14.02 11.00 32.88
CA GLY A 329 14.66 12.10 33.59
C GLY A 329 14.68 11.91 35.12
N ALA A 330 13.60 11.40 35.69
CA ALA A 330 13.43 11.13 37.12
C ALA A 330 14.21 9.91 37.62
N THR A 331 14.76 9.09 36.72
CA THR A 331 15.68 8.00 37.11
C THR A 331 17.05 8.53 37.56
N ARG A 332 17.38 9.78 37.23
CA ARG A 332 18.65 10.40 37.62
C ARG A 332 18.59 10.85 39.08
N PRO A 333 19.60 10.55 39.90
CA PRO A 333 19.68 11.05 41.27
C PRO A 333 19.72 12.58 41.30
N GLY A 334 18.94 13.20 42.19
CA GLY A 334 18.85 14.67 42.32
C GLY A 334 19.95 15.31 43.18
N ALA A 335 20.87 14.53 43.74
CA ALA A 335 21.94 15.00 44.62
C ALA A 335 23.30 15.07 43.88
N SER A 336 24.23 15.87 44.39
CA SER A 336 25.62 15.85 43.90
C SER A 336 26.19 14.43 44.07
N PRO A 337 26.76 13.81 43.02
CA PRO A 337 27.24 12.44 43.11
C PRO A 337 28.39 12.35 44.13
N PRO A 338 28.61 11.20 44.79
CA PRO A 338 29.73 11.04 45.69
C PRO A 338 31.06 11.17 44.93
N ALA A 339 32.11 11.63 45.62
CA ALA A 339 33.46 11.61 45.06
C ALA A 339 33.87 10.19 44.66
N ALA A 340 34.49 10.04 43.50
CA ALA A 340 34.86 8.75 42.93
C ALA A 340 36.37 8.50 43.05
N LEU A 341 36.74 7.39 43.66
CA LEU A 341 38.12 6.89 43.66
C LEU A 341 38.37 6.03 42.41
N ILE A 342 39.12 6.58 41.46
CA ILE A 342 39.48 5.94 40.21
C ILE A 342 40.85 5.25 40.34
N THR A 343 40.82 3.92 40.37
CA THR A 343 42.03 3.08 40.41
C THR A 343 42.41 2.60 39.00
N SER A 344 43.67 2.78 38.62
CA SER A 344 44.22 2.34 37.34
C SER A 344 45.72 2.05 37.43
N SER A 345 46.34 1.62 36.31
CA SER A 345 47.80 1.52 36.20
C SER A 345 48.52 2.87 36.33
N LEU A 346 47.80 3.99 36.17
CA LEU A 346 48.32 5.34 36.39
C LEU A 346 48.26 5.75 37.86
N GLY A 347 47.81 4.88 38.77
CA GLY A 347 47.66 5.17 40.19
C GLY A 347 46.20 5.35 40.63
N ARG A 348 46.03 5.96 41.80
CA ARG A 348 44.72 6.22 42.43
C ARG A 348 44.40 7.70 42.35
N TRP A 349 43.23 8.03 41.80
CA TRP A 349 42.82 9.39 41.50
C TRP A 349 41.44 9.67 42.08
N THR A 350 41.30 10.74 42.85
CA THR A 350 40.00 11.16 43.36
C THR A 350 39.41 12.21 42.43
N VAL A 351 38.19 11.98 41.97
CA VAL A 351 37.39 12.94 41.20
C VAL A 351 36.25 13.40 42.10
N SER A 352 36.10 14.70 42.31
CA SER A 352 35.07 15.22 43.22
C SER A 352 33.67 15.06 42.63
N GLY A 353 32.66 15.04 43.51
CA GLY A 353 31.25 15.02 43.10
C GLY A 353 30.88 16.20 42.21
N ASP A 354 31.33 17.40 42.58
CA ASP A 354 31.04 18.63 41.85
C ASP A 354 31.68 18.66 40.46
N GLU A 355 32.89 18.10 40.32
CA GLU A 355 33.51 17.96 39.00
C GLU A 355 32.71 17.00 38.12
N ILE A 356 32.30 15.85 38.65
CA ILE A 356 31.47 14.87 37.93
C ILE A 356 30.14 15.52 37.52
N ALA A 357 29.50 16.26 38.43
CA ALA A 357 28.26 16.99 38.17
C ALA A 357 28.44 18.05 37.08
N GLY A 358 29.54 18.82 37.10
CA GLY A 358 29.87 19.81 36.08
C GLY A 358 30.08 19.17 34.70
N LEU A 359 30.81 18.06 34.63
CA LEU A 359 31.00 17.30 33.39
C LEU A 359 29.68 16.77 32.84
N ALA A 360 28.80 16.28 33.72
CA ALA A 360 27.47 15.79 33.37
C ALA A 360 26.55 16.90 32.88
N ALA A 361 26.49 18.04 33.56
CA ALA A 361 25.67 19.19 33.16
C ALA A 361 25.97 19.63 31.72
N GLY A 362 27.25 19.68 31.34
CA GLY A 362 27.66 20.02 29.97
C GLY A 362 27.25 18.97 28.91
N ILE A 363 27.17 17.68 29.26
CA ILE A 363 26.67 16.62 28.37
C ILE A 363 25.15 16.74 28.23
N GLN A 364 24.45 17.00 29.33
CA GLN A 364 23.00 17.12 29.35
C GLN A 364 22.51 18.26 28.48
N ALA A 365 23.21 19.41 28.48
CA ALA A 365 22.88 20.54 27.61
C ALA A 365 22.93 20.18 26.11
N GLY A 366 23.73 19.18 25.72
CA GLY A 366 23.83 18.69 24.34
C GLY A 366 22.66 17.82 23.87
N GLY A 367 21.71 17.47 24.76
CA GLY A 367 20.52 16.70 24.38
C GLY A 367 20.79 15.27 23.87
N HIS A 368 21.92 14.67 24.26
CA HIS A 368 22.29 13.33 23.82
C HIS A 368 21.35 12.24 24.39
N ARG A 369 21.17 11.16 23.63
CA ARG A 369 20.51 9.92 24.10
C ARG A 369 21.21 9.36 25.34
N HIS A 370 20.47 8.69 26.23
CA HIS A 370 20.95 8.26 27.56
C HIS A 370 22.23 7.43 27.51
N ARG A 371 22.30 6.40 26.63
CA ARG A 371 23.49 5.55 26.48
C ARG A 371 24.69 6.34 25.97
N VAL A 372 24.49 7.22 25.00
CA VAL A 372 25.55 8.09 24.46
C VAL A 372 26.05 9.05 25.54
N ALA A 373 25.15 9.66 26.31
CA ALA A 373 25.50 10.55 27.42
C ALA A 373 26.36 9.84 28.48
N ARG A 374 26.02 8.59 28.81
CA ARG A 374 26.82 7.75 29.73
C ARG A 374 28.23 7.47 29.20
N ASP A 375 28.35 7.12 27.92
CA ASP A 375 29.64 6.84 27.29
C ASP A 375 30.52 8.11 27.21
N LEU A 376 29.91 9.25 26.91
CA LEU A 376 30.58 10.55 26.92
C LEU A 376 31.04 10.91 28.34
N LEU A 377 30.22 10.69 29.38
CA LEU A 377 30.61 10.96 30.76
C LEU A 377 31.79 10.08 31.18
N ALA A 378 31.75 8.78 30.86
CA ALA A 378 32.85 7.86 31.13
C ALA A 378 34.17 8.35 30.50
N ARG A 379 34.13 8.78 29.24
CA ARG A 379 35.29 9.33 28.53
C ARG A 379 35.76 10.65 29.14
N ARG A 380 34.85 11.56 29.53
CA ARG A 380 35.22 12.85 30.14
C ARG A 380 35.87 12.68 31.52
N ILE A 381 35.34 11.79 32.37
CA ILE A 381 35.94 11.45 33.66
C ILE A 381 37.34 10.84 33.46
N ALA A 382 37.45 9.88 32.53
CA ALA A 382 38.74 9.26 32.21
C ALA A 382 39.75 10.28 31.69
N ALA A 383 39.36 11.18 30.78
CA ALA A 383 40.22 12.23 30.25
C ALA A 383 40.68 13.21 31.34
N ALA A 384 39.81 13.56 32.30
CA ALA A 384 40.21 14.38 33.44
C ALA A 384 41.28 13.72 34.31
N VAL A 385 41.16 12.42 34.55
CA VAL A 385 42.17 11.64 35.28
C VAL A 385 43.48 11.53 34.50
N VAL A 386 43.41 11.27 33.18
CA VAL A 386 44.60 11.18 32.31
C VAL A 386 45.36 12.51 32.28
N ARG A 387 44.67 13.65 32.12
CA ARG A 387 45.31 14.98 32.18
C ARG A 387 46.04 15.22 33.51
N ARG A 388 45.41 14.86 34.64
CA ARG A 388 46.07 14.96 35.96
C ARG A 388 47.27 14.03 36.10
N ALA A 389 47.26 12.89 35.43
CA ALA A 389 48.41 11.98 35.39
C ALA A 389 49.57 12.58 34.60
N GLU A 390 49.29 13.19 33.45
CA GLU A 390 50.29 13.91 32.64
C GLU A 390 50.88 15.10 33.40
N GLU A 391 50.05 15.89 34.08
CA GLU A 391 50.49 17.00 34.95
C GLU A 391 51.43 16.53 36.08
N ARG A 392 51.32 15.26 36.51
CA ARG A 392 52.21 14.63 37.51
C ARG A 392 53.39 13.87 36.88
N GLY A 393 53.60 13.99 35.57
CA GLY A 393 54.74 13.41 34.85
C GLY A 393 54.57 11.96 34.41
N HIS A 394 53.35 11.39 34.47
CA HIS A 394 53.08 10.11 33.82
C HIS A 394 53.04 10.27 32.29
N LEU A 395 53.34 9.20 31.56
CA LEU A 395 53.27 9.12 30.09
C LEU A 395 52.22 8.08 29.68
N PRO A 396 50.92 8.43 29.65
CA PRO A 396 49.84 7.50 29.30
C PRO A 396 49.92 7.14 27.82
N ALA A 397 49.61 5.89 27.47
CA ALA A 397 49.45 5.49 26.07
C ALA A 397 48.21 6.16 25.44
N ASP A 398 48.17 6.30 24.12
CA ASP A 398 47.04 6.91 23.40
C ASP A 398 45.67 6.32 23.74
N SER A 399 45.62 5.02 24.07
CA SER A 399 44.40 4.31 24.49
C SER A 399 44.05 4.45 25.98
N ALA A 400 44.76 5.29 26.75
CA ALA A 400 44.58 5.41 28.19
C ALA A 400 43.17 5.86 28.56
N VAL A 401 42.59 6.82 27.82
CA VAL A 401 41.22 7.30 28.05
C VAL A 401 40.22 6.17 27.81
N GLU A 402 40.31 5.45 26.70
CA GLU A 402 39.39 4.35 26.36
C GLU A 402 39.49 3.18 27.32
N ARG A 403 40.71 2.84 27.77
CA ARG A 403 40.91 1.79 28.78
C ARG A 403 40.35 2.22 30.13
N LEU A 404 40.66 3.44 30.56
CA LEU A 404 40.23 3.96 31.85
C LEU A 404 38.71 4.14 31.92
N ALA A 405 38.07 4.62 30.84
CA ALA A 405 36.62 4.76 30.74
C ALA A 405 35.87 3.43 30.92
N ARG A 406 36.52 2.30 30.62
CA ARG A 406 35.94 0.96 30.78
C ARG A 406 36.16 0.35 32.17
N THR A 407 36.91 1.01 33.06
CA THR A 407 37.17 0.49 34.41
C THR A 407 35.92 0.49 35.28
N ARG A 408 35.89 -0.41 36.28
CA ARG A 408 34.75 -0.53 37.21
C ARG A 408 34.52 0.75 38.01
N SER A 409 35.59 1.43 38.42
CA SER A 409 35.53 2.68 39.19
C SER A 409 34.90 3.83 38.38
N VAL A 410 35.28 4.00 37.12
CA VAL A 410 34.65 5.01 36.24
C VAL A 410 33.19 4.64 35.95
N ARG A 411 32.89 3.37 35.66
CA ARG A 411 31.50 2.93 35.44
C ARG A 411 30.62 3.16 36.66
N ALA A 412 31.13 2.95 37.88
CA ALA A 412 30.42 3.22 39.12
C ALA A 412 30.13 4.72 39.30
N ALA A 413 31.10 5.58 38.98
CA ALA A 413 30.91 7.04 38.99
C ALA A 413 29.83 7.49 37.99
N VAL A 414 29.81 6.89 36.79
CA VAL A 414 28.77 7.15 35.79
C VAL A 414 27.40 6.63 36.26
N ASP A 415 27.34 5.44 36.85
CA ASP A 415 26.11 4.84 37.38
C ASP A 415 25.47 5.69 38.49
N ALA A 416 26.28 6.44 39.25
CA ALA A 416 25.81 7.36 40.29
C ALA A 416 25.14 8.64 39.75
N VAL A 417 25.32 8.96 38.47
CA VAL A 417 24.75 10.17 37.82
C VAL A 417 23.66 9.79 36.82
N TRP A 418 23.97 8.85 35.94
CA TRP A 418 23.06 8.30 34.95
C TRP A 418 22.99 6.80 35.16
N PRO A 419 22.01 6.26 35.89
CA PRO A 419 21.88 4.82 36.11
C PRO A 419 21.70 4.01 34.82
N ARG A 420 21.95 2.70 34.88
CA ARG A 420 21.67 1.82 33.74
C ARG A 420 20.15 1.68 33.65
N THR A 421 19.60 1.92 32.47
CA THR A 421 18.16 1.88 32.23
C THR A 421 17.89 1.17 30.94
N ASP A 422 16.89 0.30 30.94
CA ASP A 422 16.37 -0.35 29.74
C ASP A 422 14.92 0.06 29.50
N ALA A 423 14.50 0.10 28.23
CA ALA A 423 13.20 0.63 27.83
C ALA A 423 12.03 -0.10 28.50
N ALA A 424 12.04 -1.43 28.50
CA ALA A 424 10.98 -2.23 29.10
C ALA A 424 10.95 -2.14 30.63
N GLY A 425 12.11 -1.99 31.28
CA GLY A 425 12.19 -1.69 32.72
C GLY A 425 11.60 -0.32 33.06
N LEU A 426 11.91 0.70 32.25
CA LEU A 426 11.37 2.06 32.44
C LEU A 426 9.85 2.10 32.28
N ILE A 427 9.32 1.53 31.19
CA ILE A 427 7.87 1.54 30.92
C ILE A 427 7.12 0.68 31.95
N HIS A 428 7.66 -0.48 32.32
CA HIS A 428 7.06 -1.30 33.38
C HIS A 428 6.95 -0.50 34.68
N ARG A 429 8.06 0.13 35.13
CA ARG A 429 8.05 0.95 36.34
C ARG A 429 7.08 2.12 36.24
N LEU A 430 7.04 2.82 35.11
CA LEU A 430 6.15 3.96 34.88
C LEU A 430 4.66 3.57 35.06
N PHE A 431 4.27 2.36 34.66
CA PHE A 431 2.88 1.89 34.81
C PHE A 431 2.62 1.08 36.10
N THR A 432 3.61 0.95 36.99
CA THR A 432 3.42 0.26 38.29
C THR A 432 3.74 1.11 39.51
N ASP A 433 4.50 2.19 39.36
CA ASP A 433 4.94 3.09 40.44
C ASP A 433 4.08 4.38 40.41
N PRO A 434 3.09 4.54 41.30
CA PRO A 434 2.19 5.68 41.28
C PRO A 434 2.91 7.02 41.49
N ALA A 435 3.97 7.04 42.30
CA ALA A 435 4.72 8.26 42.59
C ALA A 435 5.53 8.71 41.36
N LEU A 436 6.16 7.76 40.66
CA LEU A 436 6.86 8.04 39.40
C LEU A 436 5.89 8.55 38.33
N LEU A 437 4.73 7.89 38.16
CA LEU A 437 3.74 8.31 37.18
C LEU A 437 3.22 9.72 37.48
N ALA A 438 2.86 10.00 38.73
CA ALA A 438 2.37 11.31 39.14
C ALA A 438 3.40 12.41 38.87
N HIS A 439 4.68 12.18 39.20
CA HIS A 439 5.76 13.13 38.91
C HIS A 439 5.98 13.33 37.41
N ALA A 440 6.02 12.25 36.64
CA ALA A 440 6.26 12.31 35.20
C ALA A 440 5.08 12.93 34.43
N ALA A 441 3.86 12.73 34.91
CA ALA A 441 2.62 13.19 34.31
C ALA A 441 2.11 14.54 34.82
N ASP A 442 2.85 15.21 35.71
CA ASP A 442 2.47 16.49 36.30
C ASP A 442 2.17 17.55 35.23
N GLY A 443 0.96 18.13 35.26
CA GLY A 443 0.46 19.08 34.26
C GLY A 443 0.27 18.52 32.84
N VAL A 444 0.33 17.20 32.65
CA VAL A 444 0.22 16.53 31.34
C VAL A 444 -0.95 15.54 31.28
N LEU A 445 -1.05 14.64 32.27
CA LEU A 445 -2.19 13.70 32.40
C LEU A 445 -2.96 14.00 33.67
N SER A 446 -4.28 13.94 33.57
CA SER A 446 -5.21 14.09 34.70
C SER A 446 -5.16 12.89 35.65
N ALA A 447 -5.57 13.09 36.91
CA ALA A 447 -5.61 12.01 37.90
C ALA A 447 -6.50 10.80 37.48
N PRO A 448 -7.66 10.97 36.80
CA PRO A 448 -8.40 9.84 36.22
C PRO A 448 -7.61 9.05 35.16
N GLU A 449 -6.93 9.74 34.23
CA GLU A 449 -6.09 9.09 33.21
C GLU A 449 -4.95 8.29 33.86
N GLN A 450 -4.30 8.85 34.88
CA GLN A 450 -3.24 8.17 35.63
C GLN A 450 -3.75 6.89 36.31
N ARG A 451 -4.95 6.92 36.92
CA ARG A 451 -5.56 5.73 37.53
C ARG A 451 -5.84 4.63 36.50
N LEU A 452 -6.29 4.99 35.29
CA LEU A 452 -6.50 4.02 34.21
C LEU A 452 -5.20 3.33 33.77
N LEU A 453 -4.08 4.06 33.74
CA LEU A 453 -2.79 3.49 33.37
C LEU A 453 -2.25 2.49 34.40
N LEU A 454 -2.50 2.75 35.69
CA LEU A 454 -2.04 1.92 36.83
C LEU A 454 -2.93 0.69 37.09
N ALA A 455 -4.16 0.67 36.57
CA ALA A 455 -5.12 -0.41 36.82
C ALA A 455 -4.65 -1.77 36.26
N ASP A 456 -4.81 -2.82 37.06
CA ASP A 456 -4.59 -4.23 36.70
C ASP A 456 -3.21 -4.55 36.07
N ARG A 457 -2.17 -3.77 36.42
CA ARG A 457 -0.82 -3.97 35.92
C ARG A 457 -0.07 -5.03 36.75
N PRO A 458 0.59 -6.01 36.10
CA PRO A 458 1.34 -7.02 36.82
C PRO A 458 2.58 -6.40 37.49
N THR A 459 2.76 -6.70 38.77
CA THR A 459 3.88 -6.21 39.58
C THR A 459 5.23 -6.75 39.10
N SER A 460 5.26 -7.93 38.47
CA SER A 460 6.45 -8.50 37.87
C SER A 460 6.53 -8.23 36.37
N ARG A 461 7.66 -7.68 35.92
CA ARG A 461 7.95 -7.43 34.51
C ARG A 461 7.83 -8.68 33.63
N ARG A 462 8.16 -9.87 34.15
CA ARG A 462 8.10 -11.13 33.38
C ARG A 462 6.65 -11.57 33.09
N ALA A 463 5.69 -11.11 33.89
CA ALA A 463 4.28 -11.40 33.71
C ALA A 463 3.56 -10.40 32.79
N VAL A 464 4.24 -9.33 32.35
CA VAL A 464 3.66 -8.31 31.49
C VAL A 464 3.33 -8.91 30.13
N ARG A 465 2.05 -8.83 29.75
CA ARG A 465 1.57 -9.04 28.39
C ARG A 465 1.44 -7.69 27.71
N TRP A 466 2.48 -7.28 26.99
CA TRP A 466 2.49 -6.00 26.29
C TRP A 466 1.35 -5.89 25.30
N SER A 467 0.63 -4.78 25.32
CA SER A 467 -0.37 -4.44 24.32
C SER A 467 0.27 -3.84 23.07
N PRO A 468 -0.47 -3.69 21.95
CA PRO A 468 -0.01 -2.91 20.81
C PRO A 468 0.37 -1.46 21.16
N ALA A 469 -0.38 -0.79 22.05
CA ALA A 469 -0.09 0.58 22.47
C ALA A 469 1.20 0.67 23.31
N ASP A 470 1.47 -0.34 24.14
CA ASP A 470 2.72 -0.43 24.90
C ASP A 470 3.95 -0.49 24.00
N LEU A 471 3.87 -1.14 22.84
CA LEU A 471 5.00 -1.24 21.91
C LEU A 471 5.53 0.15 21.52
N PHE A 472 4.64 1.13 21.30
CA PHE A 472 5.07 2.47 20.90
C PHE A 472 5.58 3.31 22.08
N CYS A 473 5.12 3.01 23.31
CA CYS A 473 5.75 3.53 24.52
C CYS A 473 7.17 2.97 24.70
N LEU A 474 7.34 1.67 24.49
CA LEU A 474 8.65 1.00 24.50
C LEU A 474 9.57 1.56 23.43
N ASP A 475 9.06 1.83 22.23
CA ASP A 475 9.83 2.41 21.14
C ASP A 475 10.31 3.84 21.45
N GLU A 476 9.47 4.67 22.05
CA GLU A 476 9.87 6.00 22.51
C GLU A 476 10.96 5.92 23.59
N ALA A 477 10.79 5.04 24.57
CA ALA A 477 11.81 4.81 25.59
C ALA A 477 13.12 4.28 24.98
N LEU A 478 13.04 3.36 24.01
CA LEU A 478 14.20 2.79 23.33
C LEU A 478 14.99 3.87 22.58
N ASP A 479 14.32 4.77 21.87
CA ASP A 479 15.01 5.84 21.14
C ASP A 479 15.67 6.86 22.07
N LEU A 480 15.01 7.23 23.17
CA LEU A 480 15.58 8.12 24.18
C LEU A 480 16.83 7.50 24.85
N ILE A 481 16.87 6.18 25.00
CA ILE A 481 17.96 5.49 25.67
C ILE A 481 19.08 5.12 24.70
N ASP A 482 18.77 4.36 23.66
CA ASP A 482 19.73 3.71 22.77
C ASP A 482 19.73 4.32 21.36
N GLY A 483 18.56 4.76 20.90
CA GLY A 483 18.33 5.15 19.53
C GLY A 483 17.89 3.98 18.66
N VAL A 484 17.23 4.31 17.55
CA VAL A 484 16.74 3.32 16.59
C VAL A 484 17.41 3.50 15.21
N PRO A 485 17.59 2.41 14.43
CA PRO A 485 18.08 2.50 13.07
C PRO A 485 17.15 3.35 12.18
N ALA A 486 17.74 4.17 11.32
CA ALA A 486 17.03 4.99 10.34
C ALA A 486 17.23 4.45 8.93
N PHE A 487 16.24 4.69 8.07
CA PHE A 487 16.21 4.36 6.66
C PHE A 487 16.40 5.64 5.82
N GLY A 488 16.89 5.47 4.59
CA GLY A 488 17.02 6.57 3.63
C GLY A 488 15.67 7.07 3.13
N HIS A 489 14.69 6.17 3.01
CA HIS A 489 13.32 6.49 2.67
C HIS A 489 12.33 5.57 3.40
N VAL A 490 11.21 6.14 3.86
CA VAL A 490 10.11 5.38 4.48
C VAL A 490 8.82 5.68 3.75
N ILE A 491 8.04 4.64 3.46
CA ILE A 491 6.67 4.75 2.96
C ILE A 491 5.75 4.24 4.06
N VAL A 492 4.69 4.99 4.35
CA VAL A 492 3.66 4.60 5.32
C VAL A 492 2.30 4.70 4.67
N ASP A 493 1.57 3.59 4.62
CA ASP A 493 0.21 3.53 4.09
C ASP A 493 -0.84 3.46 5.20
N GLU A 494 -2.06 3.86 4.86
CA GLU A 494 -3.20 4.01 5.78
C GLU A 494 -2.84 4.86 7.01
N ALA A 495 -2.02 5.89 6.80
CA ALA A 495 -1.41 6.68 7.87
C ALA A 495 -2.43 7.47 8.70
N GLN A 496 -3.65 7.67 8.22
CA GLN A 496 -4.71 8.34 8.95
C GLN A 496 -5.16 7.58 10.20
N ASP A 497 -4.92 6.27 10.29
CA ASP A 497 -5.31 5.46 11.46
C ASP A 497 -4.23 5.44 12.54
N LEU A 498 -3.07 6.03 12.28
CA LEU A 498 -1.94 5.99 13.19
C LEU A 498 -2.15 6.96 14.36
N SER A 499 -1.90 6.48 15.57
CA SER A 499 -1.82 7.35 16.75
C SER A 499 -0.58 8.23 16.69
N ALA A 500 -0.55 9.30 17.48
CA ALA A 500 0.59 10.20 17.50
C ALA A 500 1.90 9.46 17.88
N MET A 501 1.85 8.53 18.83
CA MET A 501 3.01 7.71 19.21
C MET A 501 3.46 6.76 18.10
N GLN A 502 2.53 6.26 17.28
CA GLN A 502 2.84 5.45 16.10
C GLN A 502 3.50 6.29 15.00
N CYS A 503 2.98 7.49 14.71
CA CYS A 503 3.60 8.44 13.79
C CYS A 503 5.03 8.79 14.22
N ARG A 504 5.26 9.00 15.52
CA ARG A 504 6.59 9.25 16.08
C ARG A 504 7.53 8.06 15.89
N ALA A 505 7.05 6.84 16.09
CA ALA A 505 7.84 5.63 15.89
C ALA A 505 8.32 5.49 14.44
N VAL A 506 7.43 5.73 13.47
CA VAL A 506 7.78 5.79 12.04
C VAL A 506 8.72 6.95 11.74
N GLY A 507 8.45 8.14 12.29
CA GLY A 507 9.28 9.34 12.13
C GLY A 507 10.73 9.14 12.55
N ARG A 508 10.96 8.41 13.65
CA ARG A 508 12.32 8.03 14.08
C ARG A 508 13.06 7.18 13.05
N ARG A 509 12.36 6.36 12.27
CA ARG A 509 12.94 5.54 11.20
C ARG A 509 13.27 6.36 9.94
N CYS A 510 12.84 7.61 9.83
CA CYS A 510 13.22 8.51 8.73
C CYS A 510 13.78 9.85 9.23
N ALA A 511 14.37 9.89 10.43
CA ALA A 511 14.86 11.12 11.04
C ALA A 511 15.79 11.92 10.09
N THR A 512 16.71 11.24 9.41
CA THR A 512 17.63 11.82 8.41
C THR A 512 17.26 11.50 6.96
N GLY A 513 16.20 10.72 6.74
CA GLY A 513 15.72 10.32 5.41
C GLY A 513 14.45 11.06 5.02
N SER A 514 13.82 10.65 3.92
CA SER A 514 12.51 11.19 3.52
C SER A 514 11.36 10.24 3.80
N LEU A 515 10.15 10.79 3.76
CA LEU A 515 8.92 10.08 4.08
C LEU A 515 7.89 10.25 2.96
N THR A 516 7.25 9.16 2.55
CA THR A 516 6.04 9.18 1.73
C THR A 516 4.87 8.70 2.58
N VAL A 517 4.00 9.61 2.99
CA VAL A 517 2.76 9.31 3.73
C VAL A 517 1.63 9.11 2.74
N LEU A 518 0.88 8.02 2.86
CA LEU A 518 -0.27 7.71 2.03
C LEU A 518 -1.49 7.50 2.94
N GLY A 519 -2.62 8.10 2.57
CA GLY A 519 -3.84 7.91 3.34
C GLY A 519 -5.04 8.68 2.81
N ASP A 520 -6.12 8.56 3.56
CA ASP A 520 -7.35 9.30 3.33
C ASP A 520 -8.01 9.65 4.68
N LEU A 521 -8.06 10.94 5.06
CA LEU A 521 -8.66 11.36 6.33
C LEU A 521 -10.14 10.93 6.47
N ALA A 522 -10.90 10.82 5.37
CA ALA A 522 -12.28 10.34 5.40
C ALA A 522 -12.39 8.85 5.79
N GLN A 523 -11.30 8.09 5.63
CA GLN A 523 -11.23 6.67 5.97
C GLN A 523 -10.61 6.41 7.36
N GLY A 524 -10.46 7.43 8.20
CA GLY A 524 -9.89 7.29 9.55
C GLY A 524 -10.86 6.64 10.54
N THR A 525 -10.68 5.35 10.83
CA THR A 525 -11.65 4.52 11.59
C THR A 525 -11.27 4.28 13.05
N THR A 526 -10.06 4.65 13.46
CA THR A 526 -9.62 4.55 14.86
C THR A 526 -10.08 5.74 15.70
N ALA A 527 -10.15 5.58 17.02
CA ALA A 527 -10.52 6.67 17.94
C ALA A 527 -9.56 7.88 17.86
N TRP A 528 -8.28 7.60 17.61
CA TRP A 528 -7.20 8.58 17.46
C TRP A 528 -6.91 8.93 15.99
N ALA A 529 -7.82 8.60 15.06
CA ALA A 529 -7.60 8.86 13.65
C ALA A 529 -7.25 10.33 13.40
N ALA A 530 -6.31 10.55 12.47
CA ALA A 530 -5.85 11.88 12.12
C ALA A 530 -7.04 12.76 11.68
N ARG A 531 -7.08 13.98 12.23
CA ARG A 531 -8.03 15.02 11.83
C ARG A 531 -7.44 15.97 10.80
N SER A 532 -6.12 16.07 10.76
CA SER A 532 -5.34 16.93 9.88
C SER A 532 -4.01 16.26 9.56
N TRP A 533 -3.58 16.36 8.31
CA TRP A 533 -2.24 15.92 7.90
C TRP A 533 -1.14 16.78 8.50
N GLU A 534 -1.37 18.08 8.73
CA GLU A 534 -0.38 18.96 9.35
C GLU A 534 0.03 18.44 10.73
N GLN A 535 -0.96 18.08 11.55
CA GLN A 535 -0.72 17.52 12.87
C GLN A 535 -0.02 16.15 12.78
N ALA A 536 -0.49 15.26 11.91
CA ALA A 536 0.13 13.94 11.73
C ALA A 536 1.60 14.06 11.28
N LEU A 537 1.88 14.94 10.32
CA LEU A 537 3.22 15.23 9.79
C LEU A 537 4.14 15.84 10.83
N ALA A 538 3.63 16.69 11.72
CA ALA A 538 4.39 17.16 12.88
C ALA A 538 4.79 15.99 13.81
N HIS A 539 3.90 15.00 14.03
CA HIS A 539 4.23 13.80 14.80
C HIS A 539 5.23 12.88 14.11
N PHE A 540 5.23 12.79 12.77
CA PHE A 540 6.30 12.14 12.01
C PHE A 540 7.64 12.89 12.05
N GLY A 541 7.67 14.14 12.52
CA GLY A 541 8.86 15.00 12.47
C GLY A 541 9.14 15.55 11.07
N LYS A 542 8.13 15.62 10.20
CA LYS A 542 8.20 16.13 8.82
C LYS A 542 7.12 17.20 8.55
N PRO A 543 7.04 18.28 9.35
CA PRO A 543 5.98 19.29 9.20
C PRO A 543 6.01 20.02 7.85
N ALA A 544 7.17 20.06 7.18
CA ALA A 544 7.34 20.69 5.87
C ALA A 544 7.11 19.71 4.68
N ALA A 545 6.53 18.52 4.92
CA ALA A 545 6.24 17.60 3.83
C ALA A 545 5.19 18.18 2.87
N ARG A 546 5.37 17.98 1.57
CA ARG A 546 4.47 18.47 0.53
C ARG A 546 3.18 17.66 0.54
N LEU A 547 2.05 18.31 0.81
CA LEU A 547 0.72 17.67 0.74
C LEU A 547 0.21 17.71 -0.71
N GLU A 548 -0.07 16.54 -1.26
CA GLU A 548 -0.62 16.32 -2.59
C GLU A 548 -1.99 15.65 -2.47
N VAL A 549 -2.99 16.24 -3.14
CA VAL A 549 -4.38 15.77 -3.06
C VAL A 549 -4.79 15.15 -4.40
N LEU A 550 -5.03 13.84 -4.40
CA LEU A 550 -5.54 13.11 -5.56
C LEU A 550 -7.07 13.00 -5.45
N THR A 551 -7.79 13.70 -6.32
CA THR A 551 -9.26 13.72 -6.33
C THR A 551 -9.88 12.85 -7.42
N ARG A 552 -9.09 12.40 -8.40
CA ARG A 552 -9.57 11.57 -9.51
C ARG A 552 -9.37 10.09 -9.23
N GLY A 553 -10.45 9.40 -8.90
CA GLY A 553 -10.53 7.96 -8.72
C GLY A 553 -10.77 7.22 -10.02
N HIS A 554 -10.21 6.02 -10.11
CA HIS A 554 -10.33 5.15 -11.27
C HIS A 554 -10.86 3.77 -10.93
N ARG A 555 -11.03 3.45 -9.64
CA ARG A 555 -11.41 2.11 -9.19
C ARG A 555 -12.89 1.99 -8.85
N VAL A 556 -13.42 2.94 -8.09
CA VAL A 556 -14.81 2.93 -7.62
C VAL A 556 -15.71 3.59 -8.68
N PRO A 557 -16.82 2.97 -9.12
CA PRO A 557 -17.78 3.58 -10.04
C PRO A 557 -18.34 4.93 -9.54
N ALA A 558 -18.61 5.85 -10.46
CA ALA A 558 -19.06 7.21 -10.16
C ALA A 558 -20.38 7.29 -9.38
N GLU A 559 -21.32 6.39 -9.64
CA GLU A 559 -22.59 6.31 -8.89
C GLU A 559 -22.34 5.96 -7.41
N ILE A 560 -21.43 5.02 -7.15
CA ILE A 560 -21.10 4.55 -5.80
C ILE A 560 -20.32 5.64 -5.06
N LEU A 561 -19.31 6.23 -5.72
CA LEU A 561 -18.49 7.28 -5.11
C LEU A 561 -19.32 8.52 -4.78
N SER A 562 -20.16 8.99 -5.71
CA SER A 562 -21.07 10.12 -5.47
C SER A 562 -22.05 9.86 -4.31
N PHE A 563 -22.49 8.61 -4.12
CA PHE A 563 -23.35 8.24 -3.01
C PHE A 563 -22.59 8.22 -1.68
N ALA A 564 -21.37 7.67 -1.65
CA ALA A 564 -20.51 7.69 -0.47
C ALA A 564 -20.10 9.12 -0.08
N ASP A 565 -19.82 9.98 -1.06
CA ASP A 565 -19.37 11.36 -0.85
C ASP A 565 -20.43 12.24 -0.17
N ARG A 566 -21.70 11.82 -0.14
CA ARG A 566 -22.74 12.46 0.68
C ARG A 566 -22.41 12.43 2.19
N LEU A 567 -21.53 11.52 2.62
CA LEU A 567 -21.04 11.45 4.00
C LEU A 567 -19.92 12.46 4.30
N LEU A 568 -19.17 12.93 3.29
CA LEU A 568 -17.98 13.76 3.46
C LEU A 568 -18.21 15.01 4.32
N PRO A 569 -19.30 15.79 4.15
CA PRO A 569 -19.55 16.99 4.97
C PRO A 569 -19.59 16.69 6.47
N SER A 570 -20.00 15.47 6.85
CA SER A 570 -20.10 15.06 8.26
C SER A 570 -18.80 14.46 8.80
N ILE A 571 -17.96 13.86 7.96
CA ILE A 571 -16.79 13.08 8.40
C ILE A 571 -15.44 13.73 8.12
N ALA A 572 -15.35 14.57 7.10
CA ALA A 572 -14.16 15.26 6.64
C ALA A 572 -14.53 16.50 5.79
N PRO A 573 -15.09 17.56 6.41
CA PRO A 573 -15.65 18.72 5.70
C PRO A 573 -14.61 19.51 4.88
N ASP A 574 -13.35 19.45 5.27
CA ASP A 574 -12.25 20.17 4.60
C ASP A 574 -11.70 19.42 3.38
N LEU A 575 -12.16 18.20 3.11
CA LEU A 575 -11.74 17.43 1.94
C LEU A 575 -12.60 17.76 0.72
N PRO A 576 -11.98 18.01 -0.46
CA PRO A 576 -12.73 18.13 -1.69
C PRO A 576 -13.36 16.78 -2.06
N PRO A 577 -14.58 16.77 -2.64
CA PRO A 577 -15.21 15.54 -3.12
C PRO A 577 -14.39 14.95 -4.27
N ALA A 578 -14.43 13.62 -4.38
CA ALA A 578 -13.69 12.91 -5.39
C ALA A 578 -14.54 12.73 -6.66
N SER A 579 -13.87 12.63 -7.80
CA SER A 579 -14.51 12.31 -9.08
C SER A 579 -14.06 10.93 -9.53
N SER A 580 -14.95 10.16 -10.15
CA SER A 580 -14.59 8.88 -10.77
C SER A 580 -14.71 8.97 -12.27
N THR A 581 -13.71 8.46 -12.98
CA THR A 581 -13.77 8.32 -14.45
C THR A 581 -14.52 7.05 -14.89
N ARG A 582 -14.97 6.21 -13.94
CA ARG A 582 -15.71 4.97 -14.26
C ARG A 582 -17.20 5.19 -14.17
N ALA A 583 -17.86 5.31 -15.32
CA ALA A 583 -19.30 5.26 -15.44
C ALA A 583 -19.75 3.81 -15.71
N VAL A 584 -20.33 3.16 -14.69
CA VAL A 584 -20.92 1.82 -14.80
C VAL A 584 -22.41 1.97 -14.49
N PRO A 585 -23.30 1.98 -15.51
CA PRO A 585 -24.73 2.17 -15.29
C PRO A 585 -25.32 1.12 -14.35
N GLY A 586 -26.05 1.58 -13.34
CA GLY A 586 -26.68 0.69 -12.35
C GLY A 586 -25.67 -0.03 -11.45
N ALA A 587 -24.50 0.59 -11.26
CA ALA A 587 -23.51 0.14 -10.30
C ALA A 587 -24.03 0.27 -8.87
N LEU A 588 -24.92 1.22 -8.59
CA LEU A 588 -25.55 1.37 -7.27
C LEU A 588 -27.02 0.97 -7.30
N ARG A 589 -27.43 0.15 -6.32
CA ARG A 589 -28.84 -0.07 -5.98
C ARG A 589 -29.06 0.18 -4.49
N VAL A 590 -30.09 0.95 -4.16
CA VAL A 590 -30.54 1.16 -2.77
C VAL A 590 -31.92 0.51 -2.64
N ILE A 591 -32.05 -0.42 -1.71
CA ILE A 591 -33.17 -1.36 -1.63
C ILE A 591 -33.74 -1.31 -0.21
N ALA A 592 -35.00 -0.89 -0.12
CA ALA A 592 -35.79 -1.00 1.11
C ALA A 592 -36.36 -2.43 1.20
N ALA A 593 -35.93 -3.18 2.20
CA ALA A 593 -36.41 -4.52 2.50
C ALA A 593 -37.44 -4.48 3.65
N PRO A 594 -38.44 -5.38 3.66
CA PRO A 594 -39.25 -5.64 4.84
C PRO A 594 -38.38 -6.03 6.05
N LEU A 595 -38.80 -5.64 7.26
CA LEU A 595 -38.05 -5.89 8.51
C LEU A 595 -37.70 -7.37 8.72
N ASP A 596 -38.54 -8.27 8.23
CA ASP A 596 -38.44 -9.73 8.34
C ASP A 596 -37.74 -10.40 7.15
N ASP A 597 -37.36 -9.67 6.09
CA ASP A 597 -36.78 -10.23 4.86
C ASP A 597 -35.40 -9.64 4.48
N LEU A 598 -34.69 -9.05 5.45
CA LEU A 598 -33.34 -8.51 5.23
C LEU A 598 -32.38 -9.58 4.68
N ALA A 599 -32.37 -10.76 5.28
CA ALA A 599 -31.49 -11.86 4.89
C ALA A 599 -31.91 -12.50 3.55
N GLY A 600 -33.22 -12.57 3.26
CA GLY A 600 -33.72 -13.08 1.99
C GLY A 600 -33.41 -12.13 0.84
N GLU A 601 -33.54 -10.82 1.05
CA GLU A 601 -33.10 -9.81 0.09
C GLU A 601 -31.58 -9.86 -0.12
N ALA A 602 -30.78 -9.99 0.95
CA ALA A 602 -29.34 -10.18 0.83
C ALA A 602 -29.00 -11.41 -0.03
N ALA A 603 -29.68 -12.55 0.18
CA ALA A 603 -29.50 -13.73 -0.65
C ALA A 603 -29.85 -13.51 -2.13
N ARG A 604 -30.92 -12.75 -2.43
CA ARG A 604 -31.29 -12.38 -3.82
C ARG A 604 -30.20 -11.53 -4.47
N GLN A 605 -29.68 -10.53 -3.77
CA GLN A 605 -28.62 -9.67 -4.29
C GLN A 605 -27.28 -10.41 -4.46
N VAL A 606 -26.94 -11.33 -3.55
CA VAL A 606 -25.76 -12.19 -3.69
C VAL A 606 -25.87 -13.08 -4.93
N ARG A 607 -27.02 -13.72 -5.18
CA ARG A 607 -27.24 -14.51 -6.41
C ARG A 607 -27.07 -13.66 -7.67
N ALA A 608 -27.61 -12.44 -7.66
CA ALA A 608 -27.45 -11.52 -8.77
C ALA A 608 -25.98 -11.11 -9.00
N GLY A 609 -25.19 -10.96 -7.93
CA GLY A 609 -23.74 -10.71 -8.00
C GLY A 609 -22.97 -11.91 -8.55
N LEU A 610 -23.22 -13.12 -8.02
CA LEU A 610 -22.57 -14.35 -8.49
C LEU A 610 -22.80 -14.61 -9.99
N GLY A 611 -23.98 -14.25 -10.51
CA GLY A 611 -24.31 -14.36 -11.93
C GLY A 611 -23.49 -13.43 -12.84
N ARG A 612 -22.85 -12.38 -12.30
CA ARG A 612 -22.01 -11.42 -13.05
C ARG A 612 -20.53 -11.80 -13.07
N GLY A 613 -20.12 -12.80 -12.28
CA GLY A 613 -18.71 -13.17 -12.07
C GLY A 613 -18.00 -12.26 -11.07
N GLY A 614 -16.70 -12.48 -10.84
CA GLY A 614 -15.93 -11.71 -9.84
C GLY A 614 -16.16 -12.15 -8.39
N SER A 615 -15.55 -11.44 -7.45
CA SER A 615 -15.71 -11.67 -6.01
C SER A 615 -16.97 -11.00 -5.46
N VAL A 616 -17.69 -11.70 -4.58
CA VAL A 616 -18.91 -11.20 -3.95
C VAL A 616 -18.74 -11.16 -2.44
N ALA A 617 -18.92 -9.98 -1.86
CA ALA A 617 -18.93 -9.80 -0.40
C ALA A 617 -20.29 -9.32 0.10
N VAL A 618 -20.63 -9.77 1.31
CA VAL A 618 -21.74 -9.25 2.09
C VAL A 618 -21.17 -8.56 3.32
N ILE A 619 -21.31 -7.24 3.40
CA ILE A 619 -20.80 -6.45 4.52
C ILE A 619 -21.98 -6.08 5.43
N ALA A 620 -21.85 -6.35 6.72
CA ALA A 620 -22.92 -6.16 7.71
C ALA A 620 -22.35 -5.65 9.04
N PRO A 621 -23.21 -5.15 9.96
CA PRO A 621 -22.81 -4.93 11.35
C PRO A 621 -22.16 -6.18 11.93
N ASP A 622 -21.11 -6.00 12.73
CA ASP A 622 -20.26 -7.08 13.24
C ASP A 622 -21.07 -8.19 13.92
N GLU A 623 -22.07 -7.81 14.72
CA GLU A 623 -22.99 -8.71 15.43
C GLU A 623 -23.94 -9.50 14.50
N ALA A 624 -24.24 -8.97 13.32
CA ALA A 624 -25.15 -9.59 12.36
C ALA A 624 -24.46 -10.64 11.47
N VAL A 625 -23.12 -10.66 11.40
CA VAL A 625 -22.34 -11.52 10.49
C VAL A 625 -22.62 -12.99 10.70
N GLY A 626 -22.69 -13.46 11.96
CA GLY A 626 -22.94 -14.87 12.28
C GLY A 626 -24.31 -15.34 11.80
N GLY A 627 -25.36 -14.57 12.14
CA GLY A 627 -26.74 -14.86 11.71
C GLY A 627 -26.91 -14.80 10.19
N LEU A 628 -26.38 -13.75 9.56
CA LEU A 628 -26.46 -13.56 8.11
C LEU A 628 -25.75 -14.68 7.34
N THR A 629 -24.58 -15.12 7.83
CA THR A 629 -23.84 -16.24 7.23
C THR A 629 -24.67 -17.53 7.29
N ALA A 630 -25.31 -17.82 8.42
CA ALA A 630 -26.18 -18.98 8.57
C ALA A 630 -27.40 -18.91 7.62
N SER A 631 -28.05 -17.75 7.51
CA SER A 631 -29.18 -17.56 6.59
C SER A 631 -28.78 -17.70 5.12
N LEU A 632 -27.63 -17.17 4.70
CA LEU A 632 -27.13 -17.32 3.33
C LEU A 632 -26.83 -18.78 2.99
N ARG A 633 -26.25 -19.55 3.94
CA ARG A 633 -26.02 -20.99 3.78
C ARG A 633 -27.32 -21.77 3.69
N ALA A 634 -28.31 -21.45 4.53
CA ALA A 634 -29.64 -22.05 4.46
C ALA A 634 -30.34 -21.76 3.12
N ALA A 635 -30.03 -20.63 2.48
CA ALA A 635 -30.48 -20.28 1.14
C ALA A 635 -29.66 -20.93 0.00
N GLY A 636 -28.74 -21.84 0.31
CA GLY A 636 -27.93 -22.59 -0.65
C GLY A 636 -26.72 -21.83 -1.21
N LEU A 637 -26.26 -20.75 -0.56
CA LEU A 637 -25.11 -19.97 -1.00
C LEU A 637 -23.82 -20.42 -0.29
N PRO A 638 -22.66 -20.45 -0.98
CA PRO A 638 -21.36 -20.84 -0.43
C PRO A 638 -20.76 -19.70 0.42
N ALA A 639 -21.45 -19.30 1.49
CA ALA A 639 -21.07 -18.16 2.33
C ALA A 639 -20.07 -18.55 3.43
N THR A 640 -19.02 -17.75 3.60
CA THR A 640 -18.00 -17.91 4.65
C THR A 640 -17.79 -16.58 5.36
N ALA A 641 -17.90 -16.58 6.69
CA ALA A 641 -17.63 -15.41 7.52
C ALA A 641 -16.13 -15.16 7.65
N LEU A 642 -15.72 -13.90 7.55
CA LEU A 642 -14.37 -13.47 7.89
C LEU A 642 -14.27 -13.32 9.41
N THR A 643 -13.50 -14.19 10.06
CA THR A 643 -13.47 -14.30 11.53
C THR A 643 -12.23 -13.69 12.20
N ASP A 644 -11.18 -13.30 11.45
CA ASP A 644 -10.07 -12.50 11.98
C ASP A 644 -9.12 -11.99 10.86
N ASP A 645 -8.31 -10.98 11.15
CA ASP A 645 -7.28 -10.44 10.23
C ASP A 645 -6.17 -11.47 9.90
N ALA A 646 -6.01 -12.48 10.78
CA ALA A 646 -5.09 -13.59 10.65
C ALA A 646 -5.57 -14.71 9.71
N ALA A 647 -6.87 -14.77 9.41
CA ALA A 647 -7.49 -15.83 8.59
C ALA A 647 -7.39 -15.60 7.07
N LEU A 648 -6.70 -14.53 6.62
CA LEU A 648 -6.34 -14.31 5.21
C LEU A 648 -5.21 -15.26 4.72
N THR A 649 -5.11 -16.46 5.28
CA THR A 649 -4.24 -17.54 4.82
C THR A 649 -4.98 -18.40 3.79
N GLU A 650 -4.55 -18.23 2.53
CA GLU A 650 -4.66 -19.14 1.38
C GLU A 650 -6.05 -19.55 0.83
N ASP A 651 -7.11 -19.71 1.61
CA ASP A 651 -8.33 -20.36 1.08
C ASP A 651 -9.31 -19.45 0.29
N ALA A 652 -9.22 -18.14 0.40
CA ALA A 652 -10.24 -17.24 -0.18
C ALA A 652 -9.85 -16.57 -1.51
N ALA A 653 -8.59 -16.65 -1.97
CA ALA A 653 -8.09 -15.78 -3.04
C ALA A 653 -7.32 -16.45 -4.20
N LEU A 654 -7.00 -17.76 -4.15
CA LEU A 654 -6.20 -18.41 -5.20
C LEU A 654 -6.65 -19.86 -5.44
N THR A 655 -7.56 -20.08 -6.40
CA THR A 655 -7.66 -21.35 -7.13
C THR A 655 -7.88 -21.06 -8.61
N VAL A 656 -6.82 -20.64 -9.30
CA VAL A 656 -6.67 -20.85 -10.74
C VAL A 656 -5.18 -21.08 -10.98
N ASP A 657 -4.81 -22.35 -11.07
CA ASP A 657 -3.75 -22.94 -11.91
C ASP A 657 -3.20 -24.19 -11.24
N ALA A 658 -3.45 -25.30 -11.91
CA ALA A 658 -2.86 -26.60 -11.62
C ALA A 658 -1.39 -26.56 -12.04
N GLU A 659 -0.49 -26.91 -11.12
CA GLU A 659 0.91 -27.24 -11.44
C GLU A 659 1.14 -28.75 -11.25
N PRO A 660 2.10 -29.31 -12.00
CA PRO A 660 2.14 -30.71 -12.37
C PRO A 660 2.76 -31.60 -11.29
N ALA A 661 2.49 -32.89 -11.43
CA ALA A 661 3.01 -33.94 -10.58
C ALA A 661 4.55 -34.02 -10.57
N GLY A 662 5.11 -34.14 -9.36
CA GLY A 662 6.02 -35.24 -9.04
C GLY A 662 7.52 -34.95 -8.98
N GLU A 663 8.03 -34.77 -7.77
CA GLU A 663 9.30 -35.37 -7.36
C GLU A 663 9.19 -35.75 -5.86
N ALA A 664 8.83 -37.01 -5.61
CA ALA A 664 8.75 -37.58 -4.27
C ALA A 664 10.05 -38.31 -3.94
N VAL A 665 10.67 -37.88 -2.84
CA VAL A 665 11.78 -38.55 -2.17
C VAL A 665 11.27 -39.87 -1.58
N LEU A 666 11.98 -40.95 -1.91
CA LEU A 666 11.75 -42.31 -1.44
C LEU A 666 12.07 -42.46 0.05
N THR A 667 11.11 -42.93 0.85
CA THR A 667 11.36 -43.79 2.03
C THR A 667 10.13 -44.63 2.37
N GLY A 668 10.28 -45.96 2.36
CA GLY A 668 9.69 -46.86 3.37
C GLY A 668 8.35 -47.55 3.07
N ASP A 669 8.44 -48.77 2.54
CA ASP A 669 7.71 -50.00 2.92
C ASP A 669 6.18 -49.99 3.14
N ALA A 670 5.43 -50.50 2.15
CA ALA A 670 4.31 -51.43 2.32
C ALA A 670 3.85 -52.03 0.98
N GLU A 671 3.67 -53.36 0.93
CA GLU A 671 3.29 -54.15 -0.25
C GLU A 671 1.87 -53.87 -0.81
N PRO A 672 1.61 -54.15 -2.10
CA PRO A 672 0.34 -53.86 -2.75
C PRO A 672 -0.64 -55.04 -2.69
N THR A 673 -1.92 -54.75 -2.56
CA THR A 673 -3.00 -55.72 -2.83
C THR A 673 -3.81 -55.23 -4.02
N GLU A 674 -3.86 -56.07 -5.06
CA GLU A 674 -4.68 -55.90 -6.25
C GLU A 674 -6.18 -56.07 -5.95
N GLY A 675 -7.01 -55.31 -6.69
CA GLY A 675 -8.40 -55.68 -6.93
C GLY A 675 -9.38 -54.50 -6.93
N ALA A 676 -9.75 -54.01 -8.12
CA ALA A 676 -11.14 -53.83 -8.57
C ALA A 676 -11.30 -52.72 -9.62
N SER A 677 -11.52 -53.17 -10.86
CA SER A 677 -12.41 -52.66 -11.91
C SER A 677 -12.82 -51.19 -11.95
N LEU A 678 -12.45 -50.60 -13.08
CA LEU A 678 -13.14 -49.55 -13.82
C LEU A 678 -14.67 -49.62 -13.67
N THR A 679 -15.27 -48.56 -13.12
CA THR A 679 -16.64 -48.17 -13.45
C THR A 679 -16.66 -46.67 -13.73
N ASP A 680 -17.12 -46.38 -14.94
CA ASP A 680 -17.51 -45.10 -15.49
C ASP A 680 -18.31 -44.27 -14.45
N LYS A 681 -17.76 -43.14 -14.01
CA LYS A 681 -18.50 -42.13 -13.26
C LYS A 681 -18.49 -40.83 -14.07
N PRO A 682 -19.66 -40.27 -14.37
CA PRO A 682 -19.75 -39.07 -15.18
C PRO A 682 -19.09 -37.92 -14.43
N VAL A 683 -18.21 -37.19 -15.13
CA VAL A 683 -17.68 -35.91 -14.65
C VAL A 683 -18.89 -34.99 -14.45
N PRO A 684 -19.21 -34.55 -13.22
CA PRO A 684 -20.18 -33.50 -13.07
C PRO A 684 -19.50 -32.22 -13.54
N GLU A 685 -19.97 -31.65 -14.66
CA GLU A 685 -19.76 -30.24 -15.02
C GLU A 685 -20.44 -29.34 -13.97
N GLY A 686 -19.92 -29.35 -12.75
CA GLY A 686 -20.28 -28.40 -11.71
C GLY A 686 -19.35 -27.21 -11.84
N ARG A 687 -19.86 -26.08 -12.34
CA ARG A 687 -19.23 -24.76 -12.11
C ARG A 687 -18.94 -24.66 -10.61
N ALA A 688 -17.69 -24.77 -10.19
CA ALA A 688 -17.29 -24.56 -8.80
C ALA A 688 -17.88 -23.22 -8.35
N SER A 689 -18.83 -23.24 -7.41
CA SER A 689 -19.52 -22.03 -6.99
C SER A 689 -18.49 -21.13 -6.32
N ARG A 690 -18.26 -19.94 -6.88
CA ARG A 690 -17.34 -18.96 -6.31
C ARG A 690 -17.78 -18.62 -4.88
N PRO A 691 -16.86 -18.63 -3.90
CA PRO A 691 -17.22 -18.39 -2.50
C PRO A 691 -17.73 -16.96 -2.29
N VAL A 692 -18.69 -16.81 -1.37
CA VAL A 692 -19.22 -15.51 -0.92
C VAL A 692 -18.62 -15.19 0.44
N THR A 693 -17.97 -14.04 0.58
CA THR A 693 -17.37 -13.65 1.86
C THR A 693 -18.33 -12.75 2.64
N VAL A 694 -18.69 -13.14 3.87
CA VAL A 694 -19.45 -12.28 4.78
C VAL A 694 -18.47 -11.57 5.70
N VAL A 695 -18.44 -10.25 5.66
CA VAL A 695 -17.38 -9.42 6.24
C VAL A 695 -18.00 -8.50 7.32
N PRO A 696 -17.47 -8.53 8.56
CA PRO A 696 -17.79 -7.50 9.55
C PRO A 696 -17.42 -6.11 9.04
N ALA A 697 -18.27 -5.10 9.26
CA ALA A 697 -17.98 -3.74 8.83
C ALA A 697 -16.65 -3.20 9.40
N SER A 698 -16.26 -3.62 10.60
CA SER A 698 -14.97 -3.28 11.20
C SER A 698 -13.74 -3.87 10.47
N LEU A 699 -13.91 -4.97 9.75
CA LEU A 699 -12.84 -5.67 9.02
C LEU A 699 -12.86 -5.40 7.50
N ALA A 700 -13.79 -4.58 7.03
CA ALA A 700 -13.91 -4.27 5.60
C ALA A 700 -12.73 -3.45 5.06
N LYS A 701 -11.99 -2.75 5.93
CA LYS A 701 -10.90 -1.84 5.55
C LYS A 701 -9.74 -2.61 4.90
N GLY A 702 -9.21 -2.06 3.81
CA GLY A 702 -8.12 -2.69 3.04
C GLY A 702 -8.53 -3.86 2.15
N LEU A 703 -9.79 -4.33 2.25
CA LEU A 703 -10.35 -5.33 1.34
C LEU A 703 -11.05 -4.66 0.16
N GLU A 704 -11.19 -5.38 -0.95
CA GLU A 704 -11.93 -4.91 -2.12
C GLU A 704 -12.62 -6.06 -2.83
N PHE A 705 -13.83 -5.82 -3.32
CA PHE A 705 -14.67 -6.84 -3.95
C PHE A 705 -15.33 -6.29 -5.22
N ASP A 706 -15.52 -7.14 -6.22
CA ASP A 706 -16.23 -6.75 -7.44
C ASP A 706 -17.67 -6.35 -7.11
N HIS A 707 -18.35 -7.18 -6.34
CA HIS A 707 -19.74 -6.98 -5.96
C HIS A 707 -19.86 -6.95 -4.43
N VAL A 708 -20.46 -5.89 -3.90
CA VAL A 708 -20.73 -5.73 -2.47
C VAL A 708 -22.23 -5.64 -2.23
N VAL A 709 -22.71 -6.41 -1.25
CA VAL A 709 -24.03 -6.27 -0.66
C VAL A 709 -23.85 -5.71 0.75
N LEU A 710 -24.17 -4.45 0.94
CA LEU A 710 -24.17 -3.79 2.25
C LEU A 710 -25.53 -3.98 2.90
N VAL A 711 -25.53 -4.58 4.09
CA VAL A 711 -26.73 -4.85 4.89
C VAL A 711 -26.77 -3.91 6.08
N ASP A 712 -27.92 -3.28 6.31
CA ASP A 712 -28.22 -2.41 7.45
C ASP A 712 -27.18 -1.28 7.67
N PRO A 713 -27.11 -0.29 6.76
CA PRO A 713 -26.17 0.82 6.87
C PRO A 713 -26.39 1.72 8.10
N ALA A 714 -27.62 1.75 8.65
CA ALA A 714 -27.93 2.56 9.84
C ALA A 714 -27.24 1.98 11.08
N SER A 715 -27.32 0.65 11.26
CA SER A 715 -26.61 -0.03 12.34
C SER A 715 -25.10 0.07 12.18
N VAL A 716 -24.56 0.00 10.95
CA VAL A 716 -23.12 0.24 10.70
C VAL A 716 -22.70 1.66 11.12
N ALA A 717 -23.51 2.67 10.81
CA ALA A 717 -23.25 4.06 11.22
C ALA A 717 -23.42 4.30 12.73
N GLY A 718 -24.32 3.57 13.39
CA GLY A 718 -24.53 3.64 14.84
C GLY A 718 -23.53 2.82 15.66
N SER A 719 -22.77 1.92 15.05
CA SER A 719 -21.84 1.02 15.75
C SER A 719 -20.48 1.67 15.99
N GLY A 720 -20.20 2.11 17.23
CA GLY A 720 -18.87 2.58 17.65
C GLY A 720 -18.89 3.81 18.56
N PRO A 721 -17.73 4.26 19.09
CA PRO A 721 -17.63 5.46 19.89
C PRO A 721 -17.78 6.70 19.01
N GLY A 722 -18.91 7.42 19.15
CA GLY A 722 -19.21 8.66 18.43
C GLY A 722 -19.88 8.44 17.06
N SER A 723 -20.86 9.28 16.72
CA SER A 723 -21.61 9.18 15.45
C SER A 723 -20.73 9.34 14.20
N VAL A 724 -19.62 10.07 14.30
CA VAL A 724 -18.72 10.36 13.17
C VAL A 724 -17.87 9.14 12.78
N GLN A 725 -17.36 8.38 13.76
CA GLN A 725 -16.55 7.18 13.50
C GLN A 725 -17.35 6.10 12.78
N GLY A 726 -18.60 5.89 13.19
CA GLY A 726 -19.50 4.97 12.49
C GLY A 726 -19.81 5.42 11.06
N LEU A 727 -20.01 6.72 10.83
CA LEU A 727 -20.16 7.26 9.47
C LEU A 727 -18.89 7.09 8.61
N ARG A 728 -17.69 7.23 9.20
CA ARG A 728 -16.42 6.93 8.49
C ARG A 728 -16.29 5.45 8.15
N ARG A 729 -16.69 4.55 9.05
CA ARG A 729 -16.75 3.12 8.77
C ARG A 729 -17.71 2.84 7.61
N LEU A 730 -18.89 3.48 7.61
CA LEU A 730 -19.84 3.38 6.51
C LEU A 730 -19.24 3.88 5.19
N TYR A 731 -18.52 5.01 5.19
CA TYR A 731 -17.80 5.51 4.02
C TYR A 731 -16.77 4.51 3.48
N VAL A 732 -15.99 3.87 4.37
CA VAL A 732 -15.06 2.80 3.99
C VAL A 732 -15.79 1.64 3.33
N VAL A 733 -16.89 1.17 3.94
CA VAL A 733 -17.68 0.04 3.46
C VAL A 733 -18.31 0.31 2.08
N LEU A 734 -18.91 1.49 1.88
CA LEU A 734 -19.50 1.89 0.60
C LEU A 734 -18.45 1.89 -0.53
N THR A 735 -17.20 2.16 -0.21
CA THR A 735 -16.10 2.32 -1.18
C THR A 735 -15.28 1.05 -1.40
N ARG A 736 -15.72 -0.11 -0.88
CA ARG A 736 -15.07 -1.42 -1.13
C ARG A 736 -15.51 -2.08 -2.44
N ALA A 737 -16.59 -1.57 -3.05
CA ALA A 737 -17.15 -2.10 -4.29
C ALA A 737 -16.44 -1.53 -5.51
N VAL A 738 -15.86 -2.40 -6.35
CA VAL A 738 -15.19 -1.97 -7.59
C VAL A 738 -16.08 -2.12 -8.83
N THR A 739 -17.18 -2.86 -8.78
CA THR A 739 -18.09 -3.04 -9.92
C THR A 739 -19.53 -2.71 -9.59
N SER A 740 -20.10 -3.27 -8.50
CA SER A 740 -21.45 -2.89 -8.06
C SER A 740 -21.66 -2.97 -6.56
N LEU A 741 -22.54 -2.12 -6.05
CA LEU A 741 -22.98 -2.03 -4.66
C LEU A 741 -24.50 -2.13 -4.58
N ALA A 742 -25.00 -3.07 -3.77
CA ALA A 742 -26.39 -3.12 -3.33
C ALA A 742 -26.45 -2.75 -1.84
N VAL A 743 -27.18 -1.69 -1.50
CA VAL A 743 -27.42 -1.26 -0.11
C VAL A 743 -28.82 -1.69 0.28
N ILE A 744 -28.93 -2.57 1.28
CA ILE A 744 -30.19 -3.11 1.78
C ILE A 744 -30.45 -2.51 3.17
N HIS A 745 -31.62 -1.90 3.34
CA HIS A 745 -32.03 -1.29 4.61
C HIS A 745 -33.50 -1.61 4.90
N THR A 746 -33.85 -1.73 6.18
CA THR A 746 -35.24 -1.97 6.63
C THR A 746 -35.89 -0.73 7.24
N GLY A 747 -35.09 0.15 7.85
CA GLY A 747 -35.51 1.44 8.40
C GLY A 747 -35.05 2.64 7.58
N GLU A 748 -35.00 3.82 8.21
CA GLU A 748 -34.43 5.01 7.58
C GLU A 748 -32.92 4.86 7.36
N LEU A 749 -32.45 5.36 6.22
CA LEU A 749 -31.01 5.51 5.99
C LEU A 749 -30.44 6.57 6.94
N PRO A 750 -29.14 6.51 7.27
CA PRO A 750 -28.45 7.63 7.89
C PRO A 750 -28.80 8.94 7.18
N SER A 751 -29.07 10.01 7.93
CA SER A 751 -29.60 11.28 7.39
C SER A 751 -28.75 11.86 6.25
N ALA A 752 -27.43 11.66 6.29
CA ALA A 752 -26.51 12.07 5.24
C ALA A 752 -26.69 11.28 3.92
N LEU A 753 -27.19 10.04 3.96
CA LEU A 753 -27.49 9.22 2.79
C LEU A 753 -28.95 9.33 2.34
N ALA A 754 -29.85 9.73 3.23
CA ALA A 754 -31.26 9.98 2.92
C ALA A 754 -31.39 11.10 1.87
N ASP A 755 -32.21 10.87 0.84
CA ASP A 755 -32.28 11.72 -0.34
C ASP A 755 -32.64 13.19 -0.01
N GLN A 756 -31.70 14.10 -0.29
CA GLN A 756 -31.99 15.51 -0.57
C GLN A 756 -32.07 15.72 -2.10
N GLY A 757 -33.14 15.23 -2.74
CA GLY A 757 -33.57 15.69 -4.08
C GLY A 757 -32.60 15.53 -5.27
N GLY A 758 -31.62 14.61 -5.22
CA GLY A 758 -30.67 14.37 -6.34
C GLY A 758 -31.24 13.50 -7.49
N PRO A 759 -30.60 13.49 -8.68
CA PRO A 759 -31.22 13.16 -9.97
C PRO A 759 -31.37 11.65 -10.28
N PHE A 760 -31.42 10.76 -9.28
CA PHE A 760 -31.54 9.34 -9.54
C PHE A 760 -33.01 8.92 -9.71
N PRO A 761 -33.36 8.18 -10.77
CA PRO A 761 -34.73 7.75 -11.00
C PRO A 761 -35.16 6.76 -9.91
N ARG A 762 -36.29 7.07 -9.27
CA ARG A 762 -36.97 6.15 -8.35
C ARG A 762 -37.45 4.93 -9.13
N VAL A 763 -37.07 3.73 -8.69
CA VAL A 763 -37.72 2.49 -9.16
C VAL A 763 -39.15 2.50 -8.61
N PRO A 764 -40.19 2.40 -9.46
CA PRO A 764 -41.57 2.37 -8.97
C PRO A 764 -41.83 1.10 -8.15
N ARG A 765 -42.51 1.24 -7.01
CA ARG A 765 -43.00 0.10 -6.24
C ARG A 765 -44.00 -0.70 -7.09
N PRO A 766 -43.85 -2.03 -7.25
CA PRO A 766 -44.87 -2.84 -7.87
C PRO A 766 -45.98 -3.15 -6.84
N GLY A 767 -47.22 -2.78 -7.17
CA GLY A 767 -48.42 -3.36 -6.57
C GLY A 767 -48.92 -2.68 -5.28
N GLY A 768 -49.82 -1.71 -5.45
CA GLY A 768 -50.75 -1.27 -4.42
C GLY A 768 -52.00 -0.74 -5.11
N ALA A 769 -53.05 -1.55 -5.15
CA ALA A 769 -54.33 -1.20 -5.74
C ALA A 769 -54.85 0.13 -5.16
N GLY A 770 -55.05 1.11 -6.04
CA GLY A 770 -55.58 2.42 -5.66
C GLY A 770 -57.00 2.29 -5.10
N ARG A 771 -57.19 2.77 -3.87
CA ARG A 771 -58.46 3.40 -3.49
C ARG A 771 -58.47 4.81 -4.10
N PRO A 772 -59.57 5.26 -4.73
CA PRO A 772 -59.64 6.63 -5.23
C PRO A 772 -59.66 7.61 -4.06
N ASP A 773 -58.91 8.70 -4.23
CA ASP A 773 -58.81 9.84 -3.31
C ASP A 773 -60.13 10.65 -3.29
N PRO A 774 -60.75 10.93 -2.11
CA PRO A 774 -62.00 11.69 -2.02
C PRO A 774 -61.85 13.21 -2.24
N ALA A 775 -60.67 13.74 -2.56
CA ALA A 775 -60.42 15.19 -2.55
C ALA A 775 -60.52 15.93 -3.91
N LEU A 776 -61.02 15.30 -4.97
CA LEU A 776 -61.19 15.93 -6.30
C LEU A 776 -62.67 16.08 -6.70
N VAL A 777 -63.50 16.62 -5.82
CA VAL A 777 -64.78 17.24 -6.19
C VAL A 777 -65.05 18.46 -5.32
N ARG A 778 -64.81 19.66 -5.88
CA ARG A 778 -65.37 20.99 -5.58
C ARG A 778 -64.40 22.02 -6.18
N GLY A 779 -64.74 22.90 -7.10
CA GLY A 779 -65.97 23.20 -7.80
C GLY A 779 -65.62 24.33 -8.78
N LEU A 780 -65.96 24.13 -10.05
CA LEU A 780 -66.07 25.20 -11.03
C LEU A 780 -67.57 25.48 -11.15
N GLU A 781 -67.99 26.62 -10.61
CA GLU A 781 -69.33 27.16 -10.80
C GLU A 781 -69.53 27.51 -12.28
N VAL A 782 -70.58 26.98 -12.88
CA VAL A 782 -71.13 27.45 -14.16
C VAL A 782 -72.50 28.04 -13.87
N ALA A 783 -72.69 29.29 -14.32
CA ALA A 783 -73.93 30.04 -14.22
C ALA A 783 -75.11 29.34 -14.93
N PRO A 784 -76.37 29.58 -14.50
CA PRO A 784 -77.53 28.88 -15.03
C PRO A 784 -78.21 29.65 -16.17
N GLY A 785 -78.81 28.90 -17.12
CA GLY A 785 -80.13 29.26 -17.63
C GLY A 785 -80.35 29.29 -19.14
N SER A 786 -81.37 28.52 -19.55
CA SER A 786 -82.30 28.66 -20.69
C SER A 786 -81.80 28.42 -22.12
N ALA A 787 -82.07 27.23 -22.65
CA ALA A 787 -83.21 26.90 -23.54
C ALA A 787 -83.09 25.45 -24.02
#